data_AF-A0A3A5UXY5-F1
#
_entry.id   AF-A0A3A5UXY5-F1
#
_cell.length_a   1.000
_cell.length_b   1.000
_cell.length_c   1.000
_cell.angle_alpha   90.00
_cell.angle_beta   90.00
_cell.angle_gamma   90.00
#
_symmetry.space_group_name_H-M   'P 1'
#
loop_
_entity.id
_entity.type
_entity.pdbx_description
1 polymer ?
#
loop_
_entity_poly.entity_id
_entity_poly.type
_entity_poly.pdbx_seq_one_letter_code
_entity_poly.pdbx_strand_id
1 'polypeptide(L)'
;MMILLASQSPVIDASSSGKHNSSGGCSCHYNSGGLSSINHNFPLAYTAGQTHSVTVSISSSNGGGFSISADKGSFSNAGTGVSISGASVTHTSSSLTSWTFDWVAPSANSGTVTINLAALMADSNGGNTGDSWTTDTHTITENLPKNYAPEATNIALSPSSNAVTSSDITVSYTYSDADGDPESGTEINWVKDGNIEPSYSGLTTLPSSATTVGEVWKVTIKPKDGTDFGLLVESDIVNITSPVQSDSDGDGYADSVDAFPNDASEWQDTDGDGVGDNGDAFPNDASETVDSDSDGVGDNSDVFPNDASESLDSDSDGVGDNADAFPNDASETLDSDSDGVGDNADAFDDDPTETVDSDGDGVGDNGDAFPNDASETLDSDGDTVGDNSDAFPNDASETIDSDEDGVGDNGDAFPNDSTETLDTDGDGVGDNADAFPLNDLETVDTDGDGTGDNSDTDDDDDGTLDVNDAFPLNSSETTDTDSDGTGDNADDDDDGDGILDTDDASHPSNVGKEDTDGDQIIDDVDTDDDGDGVVDSVDTFPKDQNESMDSDDDGVGDNADAFDNDPTETVDSDGDGVGDNSDLYPDDPTESADTDGDGVANNADAFPNDASETKDSDGNGVGDNEQQASEDKATRNKIIIIVVLILISGAVGTVLFMRKGRESIAKDFSASKDIASELNSIEPTISTQQPLMEQTPVVQPVAQTTVQPVVQPIAEPTVLQQWTDESGYTWRSMSDGSMTWWTGTEWQKR
;
A
#
# COMPACT_ATOMS: atom_id res chain seq x y z
N MET A 1 -89.72 -67.53 33.68
CA MET A 1 -90.54 -68.02 32.55
C MET A 1 -91.03 -66.82 31.75
N MET A 2 -91.53 -67.03 30.52
CA MET A 2 -91.98 -66.02 29.55
C MET A 2 -90.88 -65.32 28.73
N ILE A 3 -90.71 -65.85 27.50
CA ILE A 3 -90.41 -65.15 26.25
C ILE A 3 -89.13 -64.30 26.20
N LEU A 4 -88.07 -64.92 25.70
CA LEU A 4 -86.96 -64.23 25.04
C LEU A 4 -87.46 -63.66 23.69
N LEU A 5 -87.85 -62.38 23.68
CA LEU A 5 -88.09 -61.63 22.44
C LEU A 5 -86.72 -61.27 21.84
N ALA A 6 -86.24 -62.12 20.93
CA ALA A 6 -85.05 -61.83 20.14
C ALA A 6 -85.35 -60.71 19.14
N SER A 7 -85.23 -59.47 19.58
CA SER A 7 -85.14 -58.30 18.70
C SER A 7 -83.85 -58.41 17.89
N GLN A 8 -83.96 -58.94 16.67
CA GLN A 8 -82.88 -58.89 15.71
C GLN A 8 -82.59 -57.42 15.40
N SER A 9 -81.44 -56.92 15.83
CA SER A 9 -80.92 -55.63 15.41
C SER A 9 -80.91 -55.60 13.88
N PRO A 10 -81.47 -54.57 13.22
CA PRO A 10 -81.53 -54.53 11.77
C PRO A 10 -80.10 -54.51 11.21
N VAL A 11 -79.84 -55.35 10.20
CA VAL A 11 -78.57 -55.33 9.47
C VAL A 11 -78.45 -53.96 8.80
N ILE A 12 -77.44 -53.18 9.20
CA ILE A 12 -77.19 -51.85 8.64
C ILE A 12 -76.37 -52.01 7.37
N ASP A 13 -77.05 -52.30 6.27
CA ASP A 13 -76.53 -51.94 4.95
C ASP A 13 -76.58 -50.40 4.86
N ALA A 14 -75.41 -49.75 4.83
CA ALA A 14 -75.30 -48.30 4.63
C ALA A 14 -75.99 -47.85 3.33
N SER A 15 -76.21 -46.56 3.08
CA SER A 15 -76.67 -46.06 1.76
C SER A 15 -76.10 -44.67 1.52
N SER A 16 -75.74 -44.33 0.27
CA SER A 16 -75.34 -42.97 -0.11
C SER A 16 -76.47 -41.93 0.00
N SER A 17 -77.67 -42.36 0.43
CA SER A 17 -78.80 -41.49 0.80
C SER A 17 -79.01 -41.33 2.33
N GLY A 18 -78.13 -41.89 3.15
CA GLY A 18 -77.92 -41.48 4.55
C GLY A 18 -79.01 -41.81 5.58
N LYS A 19 -79.91 -42.76 5.31
CA LYS A 19 -81.06 -43.04 6.18
C LYS A 19 -81.11 -44.47 6.70
N HIS A 20 -81.10 -44.58 8.03
CA HIS A 20 -81.32 -45.80 8.80
C HIS A 20 -82.62 -46.51 8.40
N ASN A 21 -82.56 -47.85 8.29
CA ASN A 21 -83.70 -48.74 8.05
C ASN A 21 -84.46 -48.52 6.72
N SER A 22 -83.73 -48.30 5.62
CA SER A 22 -84.25 -48.26 4.25
C SER A 22 -83.77 -49.50 3.46
N SER A 23 -84.69 -50.22 2.81
CA SER A 23 -84.42 -51.52 2.16
C SER A 23 -83.75 -51.40 0.78
N GLY A 24 -82.63 -50.67 0.71
CA GLY A 24 -81.90 -50.32 -0.51
C GLY A 24 -80.49 -49.80 -0.22
N GLY A 25 -79.78 -50.51 0.65
CA GLY A 25 -78.41 -50.17 1.06
C GLY A 25 -77.33 -50.53 0.03
N CYS A 26 -76.06 -50.43 0.43
CA CYS A 26 -74.87 -50.32 -0.43
C CYS A 26 -74.48 -51.54 -1.26
N SER A 27 -75.37 -52.52 -1.40
CA SER A 27 -75.30 -53.53 -2.48
C SER A 27 -75.33 -52.93 -3.89
N CYS A 28 -75.80 -51.68 -4.03
CA CYS A 28 -75.73 -50.92 -5.27
C CYS A 28 -74.34 -50.34 -5.60
N HIS A 29 -73.41 -50.29 -4.63
CA HIS A 29 -72.13 -49.60 -4.75
C HIS A 29 -70.98 -50.55 -5.09
N TYR A 30 -70.48 -50.44 -6.32
CA TYR A 30 -69.43 -51.30 -6.85
C TYR A 30 -68.05 -50.71 -6.50
N ASN A 31 -67.42 -51.34 -5.51
CA ASN A 31 -66.19 -50.93 -4.85
C ASN A 31 -64.94 -51.06 -5.75
N SER A 32 -64.08 -50.03 -5.79
CA SER A 32 -62.77 -50.04 -6.46
C SER A 32 -61.55 -49.98 -5.51
N GLY A 33 -61.74 -49.87 -4.20
CA GLY A 33 -60.70 -49.95 -3.16
C GLY A 33 -61.30 -49.94 -1.75
N GLY A 34 -61.00 -50.96 -0.92
CA GLY A 34 -61.55 -51.06 0.43
C GLY A 34 -61.10 -49.94 1.38
N LEU A 35 -61.96 -49.53 2.30
CA LEU A 35 -61.63 -48.52 3.31
C LEU A 35 -60.80 -49.09 4.48
N SER A 36 -60.02 -48.21 5.10
CA SER A 36 -59.46 -48.41 6.44
C SER A 36 -60.56 -48.53 7.51
N SER A 37 -60.20 -49.05 8.68
CA SER A 37 -61.10 -49.21 9.83
C SER A 37 -61.72 -47.88 10.31
N ILE A 38 -62.88 -48.00 10.97
CA ILE A 38 -63.54 -46.91 11.69
C ILE A 38 -62.77 -46.67 13.00
N ASN A 39 -62.47 -45.42 13.35
CA ASN A 39 -61.90 -45.08 14.65
C ASN A 39 -63.03 -44.61 15.58
N HIS A 40 -63.07 -45.10 16.83
CA HIS A 40 -64.07 -44.71 17.84
C HIS A 40 -63.57 -44.89 19.29
N ASN A 41 -64.23 -44.25 20.27
CA ASN A 41 -63.82 -44.25 21.69
C ASN A 41 -64.90 -44.74 22.70
N PHE A 42 -65.74 -45.72 22.35
CA PHE A 42 -66.72 -46.31 23.28
C PHE A 42 -66.04 -47.05 24.48
N PRO A 43 -66.62 -47.02 25.70
CA PRO A 43 -66.04 -47.63 26.91
C PRO A 43 -66.28 -49.15 27.01
N LEU A 44 -65.58 -49.85 27.91
CA LEU A 44 -65.67 -51.31 28.10
C LEU A 44 -66.57 -51.77 29.27
N ALA A 45 -66.87 -50.88 30.20
CA ALA A 45 -67.77 -51.11 31.34
C ALA A 45 -68.55 -49.83 31.65
N TYR A 46 -69.70 -49.95 32.32
CA TYR A 46 -70.52 -48.81 32.74
C TYR A 46 -71.02 -48.99 34.19
N THR A 47 -71.12 -47.86 34.90
CA THR A 47 -72.01 -47.75 36.06
C THR A 47 -73.32 -47.13 35.59
N ALA A 48 -74.45 -47.58 36.16
CA ALA A 48 -75.78 -47.26 35.66
C ALA A 48 -76.04 -45.76 35.46
N GLY A 49 -76.50 -45.37 34.26
CA GLY A 49 -76.86 -43.99 33.91
C GLY A 49 -75.70 -43.05 33.56
N GLN A 50 -74.46 -43.56 33.42
CA GLN A 50 -73.28 -42.77 33.07
C GLN A 50 -73.29 -42.27 31.60
N THR A 51 -72.89 -41.03 31.36
CA THR A 51 -72.76 -40.45 30.01
C THR A 51 -71.29 -40.42 29.55
N HIS A 52 -71.06 -40.73 28.28
CA HIS A 52 -69.75 -40.73 27.62
C HIS A 52 -69.82 -39.93 26.31
N SER A 53 -68.84 -39.07 26.05
CA SER A 53 -68.76 -38.33 24.78
C SER A 53 -67.93 -39.09 23.74
N VAL A 54 -68.48 -39.23 22.54
CA VAL A 54 -67.99 -40.13 21.49
C VAL A 54 -67.61 -39.34 20.24
N THR A 55 -66.46 -39.69 19.67
CA THR A 55 -65.99 -39.23 18.36
C THR A 55 -65.83 -40.45 17.45
N VAL A 56 -66.21 -40.33 16.19
CA VAL A 56 -66.01 -41.36 15.16
C VAL A 56 -65.42 -40.77 13.89
N SER A 57 -64.42 -41.42 13.28
CA SER A 57 -63.71 -40.86 12.12
C SER A 57 -63.12 -41.89 11.14
N ILE A 58 -62.94 -41.44 9.89
CA ILE A 58 -62.23 -42.11 8.80
C ILE A 58 -61.28 -41.13 8.09
N SER A 59 -60.13 -41.62 7.64
CA SER A 59 -59.07 -40.81 7.03
C SER A 59 -59.21 -40.69 5.51
N SER A 60 -59.87 -39.63 5.02
CA SER A 60 -59.91 -39.31 3.58
C SER A 60 -60.27 -37.85 3.26
N SER A 61 -60.04 -37.47 2.00
CA SER A 61 -60.21 -36.11 1.45
C SER A 61 -61.50 -35.86 0.66
N ASN A 62 -62.21 -36.90 0.21
CA ASN A 62 -63.22 -36.78 -0.86
C ASN A 62 -64.68 -36.78 -0.38
N GLY A 63 -64.91 -36.75 0.94
CA GLY A 63 -66.25 -36.75 1.55
C GLY A 63 -66.82 -38.14 1.85
N GLY A 64 -67.79 -38.19 2.74
CA GLY A 64 -68.35 -39.44 3.25
C GLY A 64 -69.30 -39.24 4.44
N GLY A 65 -69.53 -40.31 5.19
CA GLY A 65 -70.34 -40.31 6.42
C GLY A 65 -70.54 -41.71 7.02
N PHE A 66 -71.22 -41.77 8.16
CA PHE A 66 -71.41 -42.98 8.98
C PHE A 66 -72.88 -43.41 9.09
N SER A 67 -73.10 -44.55 9.75
CA SER A 67 -74.37 -44.92 10.37
C SER A 67 -74.07 -45.77 11.61
N ILE A 68 -74.63 -45.42 12.76
CA ILE A 68 -74.30 -46.05 14.06
C ILE A 68 -75.59 -46.44 14.79
N SER A 69 -75.57 -47.51 15.59
CA SER A 69 -76.67 -47.89 16.48
C SER A 69 -76.20 -48.55 17.78
N ALA A 70 -77.07 -48.56 18.81
CA ALA A 70 -76.85 -49.25 20.09
C ALA A 70 -78.07 -50.12 20.45
N ASP A 71 -77.87 -51.25 21.11
CA ASP A 71 -78.99 -52.09 21.62
C ASP A 71 -79.62 -51.53 22.91
N LYS A 72 -78.82 -50.83 23.72
CA LYS A 72 -79.18 -50.24 25.02
C LYS A 72 -78.53 -48.87 25.22
N GLY A 73 -79.10 -48.09 26.13
CA GLY A 73 -78.72 -46.69 26.33
C GLY A 73 -79.37 -45.77 25.30
N SER A 74 -78.89 -44.53 25.20
CA SER A 74 -79.40 -43.54 24.25
C SER A 74 -78.31 -42.57 23.77
N PHE A 75 -78.44 -42.06 22.55
CA PHE A 75 -77.53 -41.02 22.03
C PHE A 75 -78.09 -39.61 22.26
N SER A 76 -77.20 -38.62 22.45
CA SER A 76 -77.54 -37.20 22.63
C SER A 76 -76.46 -36.28 22.04
N ASN A 77 -76.70 -34.96 22.07
CA ASN A 77 -75.70 -33.92 21.74
C ASN A 77 -74.98 -34.10 20.39
N ALA A 78 -75.77 -34.23 19.30
CA ALA A 78 -75.26 -34.33 17.94
C ALA A 78 -74.39 -33.12 17.53
N GLY A 79 -73.17 -33.39 17.05
CA GLY A 79 -72.27 -32.38 16.49
C GLY A 79 -72.70 -31.87 15.10
N THR A 80 -71.91 -30.96 14.55
CA THR A 80 -72.16 -30.35 13.23
C THR A 80 -72.25 -31.42 12.13
N GLY A 81 -73.32 -31.37 11.33
CA GLY A 81 -73.58 -32.34 10.25
C GLY A 81 -74.09 -33.71 10.72
N VAL A 82 -74.23 -33.93 12.03
CA VAL A 82 -74.74 -35.17 12.63
C VAL A 82 -76.26 -35.08 12.85
N SER A 83 -76.95 -36.21 12.86
CA SER A 83 -78.37 -36.35 13.21
C SER A 83 -78.57 -37.56 14.11
N ILE A 84 -79.30 -37.41 15.20
CA ILE A 84 -79.63 -38.52 16.10
C ILE A 84 -81.11 -38.85 15.97
N SER A 85 -81.43 -40.13 15.83
CA SER A 85 -82.81 -40.63 15.72
C SER A 85 -82.98 -41.85 16.64
N GLY A 86 -83.31 -41.57 17.91
CA GLY A 86 -83.41 -42.61 18.94
C GLY A 86 -82.07 -43.29 19.21
N ALA A 87 -82.04 -44.62 19.09
CA ALA A 87 -80.84 -45.43 19.28
C ALA A 87 -79.96 -45.54 18.01
N SER A 88 -79.97 -44.51 17.14
CA SER A 88 -79.11 -44.46 15.94
C SER A 88 -78.62 -43.04 15.62
N VAL A 89 -77.44 -42.96 15.00
CA VAL A 89 -76.79 -41.73 14.55
C VAL A 89 -76.52 -41.79 13.04
N THR A 90 -76.91 -40.75 12.30
CA THR A 90 -76.76 -40.58 10.85
C THR A 90 -76.32 -39.14 10.51
N HIS A 91 -76.27 -38.74 9.24
CA HIS A 91 -75.89 -37.38 8.84
C HIS A 91 -77.06 -36.45 8.49
N THR A 92 -76.77 -35.15 8.48
CA THR A 92 -77.51 -34.11 7.76
C THR A 92 -76.78 -33.60 6.50
N SER A 93 -75.48 -33.88 6.33
CA SER A 93 -74.71 -33.62 5.09
C SER A 93 -73.78 -34.80 4.71
N SER A 94 -73.59 -35.03 3.42
CA SER A 94 -72.89 -36.20 2.86
C SER A 94 -71.37 -36.00 2.66
N SER A 95 -70.74 -35.12 3.43
CA SER A 95 -69.35 -34.67 3.21
C SER A 95 -68.43 -34.75 4.42
N LEU A 96 -68.93 -35.13 5.60
CA LEU A 96 -68.13 -35.12 6.84
C LEU A 96 -67.62 -36.51 7.22
N THR A 97 -66.29 -36.64 7.23
CA THR A 97 -65.54 -37.87 7.55
C THR A 97 -65.18 -38.02 9.03
N SER A 98 -65.64 -37.11 9.90
CA SER A 98 -65.51 -37.19 11.37
C SER A 98 -66.70 -36.56 12.07
N TRP A 99 -67.33 -37.26 13.01
CA TRP A 99 -68.55 -36.87 13.73
C TRP A 99 -68.37 -36.97 15.26
N THR A 100 -69.14 -36.17 16.01
CA THR A 100 -69.22 -36.23 17.48
C THR A 100 -70.66 -36.32 17.98
N PHE A 101 -70.87 -37.04 19.08
CA PHE A 101 -72.15 -37.21 19.80
C PHE A 101 -71.91 -37.88 21.16
N ASP A 102 -72.86 -37.82 22.08
CA ASP A 102 -72.78 -38.52 23.37
C ASP A 102 -73.57 -39.84 23.36
N TRP A 103 -73.15 -40.81 24.17
CA TRP A 103 -73.88 -42.04 24.52
C TRP A 103 -74.10 -42.15 26.03
N VAL A 104 -75.32 -42.49 26.45
CA VAL A 104 -75.72 -42.63 27.87
C VAL A 104 -76.02 -44.10 28.18
N ALA A 105 -75.40 -44.63 29.23
CA ALA A 105 -75.53 -46.00 29.69
C ALA A 105 -76.90 -46.32 30.35
N PRO A 106 -77.36 -47.58 30.31
CA PRO A 106 -78.67 -47.97 30.86
C PRO A 106 -78.70 -48.02 32.40
N SER A 107 -79.87 -48.32 32.96
CA SER A 107 -80.13 -48.43 34.41
C SER A 107 -79.54 -49.70 35.05
N ALA A 108 -79.41 -49.73 36.38
CA ALA A 108 -78.77 -50.83 37.11
C ALA A 108 -79.47 -52.19 36.89
N ASN A 109 -78.66 -53.24 36.74
CA ASN A 109 -79.04 -54.62 36.38
C ASN A 109 -79.51 -54.79 34.92
N SER A 110 -78.99 -53.96 33.99
CA SER A 110 -79.26 -54.12 32.54
C SER A 110 -78.27 -55.04 31.82
N GLY A 111 -77.15 -55.42 32.45
CA GLY A 111 -76.12 -56.28 31.88
C GLY A 111 -75.45 -55.70 30.62
N THR A 112 -74.82 -56.54 29.81
CA THR A 112 -73.95 -56.08 28.72
C THR A 112 -74.69 -55.34 27.58
N VAL A 113 -74.10 -54.25 27.07
CA VAL A 113 -74.54 -53.42 25.92
C VAL A 113 -73.72 -53.76 24.66
N THR A 114 -74.27 -53.56 23.47
CA THR A 114 -73.61 -53.69 22.16
C THR A 114 -73.85 -52.46 21.26
N ILE A 115 -72.80 -51.97 20.60
CA ILE A 115 -72.80 -50.87 19.62
C ILE A 115 -72.43 -51.42 18.23
N ASN A 116 -73.04 -50.93 17.16
CA ASN A 116 -72.72 -51.30 15.77
C ASN A 116 -72.44 -50.03 14.94
N LEU A 117 -71.46 -50.08 14.03
CA LEU A 117 -71.02 -48.94 13.21
C LEU A 117 -70.87 -49.32 11.74
N ALA A 118 -71.11 -48.35 10.86
CA ALA A 118 -70.84 -48.40 9.42
C ALA A 118 -70.28 -47.05 8.93
N ALA A 119 -69.45 -47.06 7.89
CA ALA A 119 -68.85 -45.88 7.28
C ALA A 119 -68.76 -46.00 5.76
N LEU A 120 -68.92 -44.88 5.04
CA LEU A 120 -68.85 -44.78 3.58
C LEU A 120 -68.07 -43.53 3.15
N MET A 121 -67.37 -43.63 2.02
CA MET A 121 -66.72 -42.53 1.30
C MET A 121 -67.22 -42.47 -0.14
N ALA A 122 -67.42 -41.25 -0.63
CA ALA A 122 -67.86 -40.99 -2.00
C ALA A 122 -66.67 -40.65 -2.91
N ASP A 123 -66.70 -41.11 -4.17
CA ASP A 123 -65.68 -40.75 -5.17
C ASP A 123 -65.92 -39.37 -5.81
N SER A 124 -67.03 -38.71 -5.46
CA SER A 124 -67.54 -37.44 -6.00
C SER A 124 -68.05 -37.46 -7.46
N ASN A 125 -68.27 -38.62 -8.09
CA ASN A 125 -68.85 -38.71 -9.43
C ASN A 125 -70.36 -38.44 -9.50
N GLY A 126 -71.04 -38.39 -8.35
CA GLY A 126 -72.47 -38.07 -8.23
C GLY A 126 -73.43 -39.25 -8.50
N GLY A 127 -72.91 -40.44 -8.73
CA GLY A 127 -73.63 -41.69 -8.93
C GLY A 127 -73.56 -42.63 -7.73
N ASN A 128 -73.36 -43.92 -8.01
CA ASN A 128 -73.25 -45.01 -7.01
C ASN A 128 -72.31 -46.13 -7.45
N THR A 129 -71.17 -45.77 -8.03
CA THR A 129 -70.15 -46.69 -8.56
C THR A 129 -68.79 -46.08 -8.28
N GLY A 130 -67.83 -46.83 -7.71
CA GLY A 130 -66.52 -46.31 -7.28
C GLY A 130 -66.43 -46.00 -5.78
N ASP A 131 -67.55 -45.65 -5.14
CA ASP A 131 -67.68 -45.46 -3.69
C ASP A 131 -67.23 -46.69 -2.88
N SER A 132 -66.80 -46.44 -1.64
CA SER A 132 -66.13 -47.42 -0.77
C SER A 132 -66.69 -47.37 0.66
N TRP A 133 -66.76 -48.51 1.36
CA TRP A 133 -67.40 -48.60 2.70
C TRP A 133 -66.80 -49.67 3.62
N THR A 134 -67.13 -49.62 4.93
CA THR A 134 -66.70 -50.56 5.99
C THR A 134 -67.66 -50.58 7.22
N THR A 135 -67.49 -51.50 8.17
CA THR A 135 -68.37 -51.72 9.36
C THR A 135 -67.62 -52.25 10.59
N ASP A 136 -68.12 -52.02 11.82
CA ASP A 136 -67.51 -52.44 13.10
C ASP A 136 -68.53 -52.68 14.26
N THR A 137 -68.14 -53.26 15.41
CA THR A 137 -69.02 -53.62 16.55
C THR A 137 -68.28 -53.69 17.92
N HIS A 138 -68.88 -53.18 19.01
CA HIS A 138 -68.26 -53.00 20.34
C HIS A 138 -69.20 -53.32 21.54
N THR A 139 -68.69 -53.66 22.75
CA THR A 139 -69.51 -54.15 23.92
C THR A 139 -69.09 -53.67 25.34
N ILE A 140 -70.03 -53.60 26.31
CA ILE A 140 -69.89 -52.83 27.61
C ILE A 140 -70.65 -53.47 28.83
N THR A 141 -70.12 -53.65 30.08
CA THR A 141 -70.72 -54.48 31.22
C THR A 141 -70.77 -53.84 32.68
N GLU A 142 -71.31 -54.51 33.76
CA GLU A 142 -71.90 -53.99 35.08
C GLU A 142 -71.55 -54.82 36.42
N ASN A 143 -71.93 -54.45 37.70
CA ASN A 143 -71.28 -54.88 39.02
C ASN A 143 -72.09 -54.88 40.43
N LEU A 144 -71.87 -55.75 41.51
CA LEU A 144 -72.61 -55.88 42.88
C LEU A 144 -71.98 -56.66 44.17
N PRO A 145 -72.51 -56.63 45.48
CA PRO A 145 -71.93 -57.13 46.81
C PRO A 145 -72.77 -58.01 47.90
N LYS A 146 -72.35 -58.26 49.21
CA LYS A 146 -72.95 -59.19 50.31
C LYS A 146 -72.58 -58.97 51.89
N ASN A 147 -73.31 -59.59 52.90
CA ASN A 147 -73.23 -59.62 54.45
C ASN A 147 -72.62 -60.91 55.18
N TYR A 148 -72.22 -60.88 56.49
CA TYR A 148 -71.55 -61.93 57.36
C TYR A 148 -71.85 -61.98 58.92
N ALA A 149 -70.83 -62.12 59.82
CA ALA A 149 -70.85 -62.40 61.29
C ALA A 149 -69.41 -62.32 61.96
N PRO A 150 -69.22 -62.02 63.27
CA PRO A 150 -67.97 -61.39 63.78
C PRO A 150 -66.94 -62.29 64.51
N GLU A 151 -65.68 -61.82 64.52
CA GLU A 151 -64.53 -62.40 65.23
C GLU A 151 -63.76 -61.38 66.10
N ALA A 152 -63.00 -61.87 67.08
CA ALA A 152 -62.01 -61.10 67.85
C ALA A 152 -60.63 -61.73 67.65
N THR A 153 -59.70 -60.94 67.13
CA THR A 153 -58.32 -61.34 66.83
C THR A 153 -57.34 -60.36 67.48
N ASN A 154 -56.04 -60.65 67.39
CA ASN A 154 -54.97 -59.75 67.83
C ASN A 154 -55.13 -59.28 69.30
N ILE A 155 -55.55 -60.16 70.21
CA ILE A 155 -55.62 -59.83 71.63
C ILE A 155 -54.21 -59.61 72.15
N ALA A 156 -53.90 -58.37 72.49
CA ALA A 156 -52.64 -57.97 73.07
C ALA A 156 -52.89 -57.33 74.43
N LEU A 157 -52.14 -57.78 75.44
CA LEU A 157 -51.89 -56.95 76.61
C LEU A 157 -50.80 -55.94 76.25
N SER A 158 -50.93 -54.72 76.76
CA SER A 158 -49.88 -53.70 76.65
C SER A 158 -49.65 -53.06 78.02
N PRO A 159 -48.45 -53.22 78.61
CA PRO A 159 -47.32 -54.04 78.13
C PRO A 159 -47.62 -55.56 78.16
N SER A 160 -47.01 -56.33 77.25
CA SER A 160 -47.47 -57.68 76.88
C SER A 160 -46.96 -58.84 77.73
N SER A 161 -45.78 -58.71 78.34
CA SER A 161 -45.08 -59.83 79.01
C SER A 161 -44.40 -59.46 80.33
N ASN A 162 -43.98 -58.21 80.47
CA ASN A 162 -43.25 -57.65 81.60
C ASN A 162 -43.78 -56.25 81.94
N ALA A 163 -44.90 -56.19 82.68
CA ALA A 163 -45.49 -54.92 83.12
C ALA A 163 -44.74 -54.38 84.33
N VAL A 164 -44.29 -53.13 84.30
CA VAL A 164 -43.63 -52.52 85.47
C VAL A 164 -44.67 -51.93 86.42
N THR A 165 -44.44 -51.94 87.73
CA THR A 165 -45.43 -51.50 88.74
C THR A 165 -45.90 -50.04 88.64
N SER A 166 -45.26 -49.24 87.78
CA SER A 166 -45.66 -47.86 87.46
C SER A 166 -46.56 -47.74 86.22
N SER A 167 -46.89 -48.85 85.55
CA SER A 167 -47.61 -48.87 84.27
C SER A 167 -48.95 -49.60 84.38
N ASP A 168 -50.01 -48.96 83.91
CA ASP A 168 -51.32 -49.59 83.73
C ASP A 168 -51.23 -50.64 82.60
N ILE A 169 -51.95 -51.75 82.76
CA ILE A 169 -52.01 -52.81 81.75
C ILE A 169 -53.32 -52.66 80.99
N THR A 170 -53.22 -52.31 79.72
CA THR A 170 -54.36 -52.25 78.80
C THR A 170 -54.52 -53.58 78.07
N VAL A 171 -55.74 -53.92 77.69
CA VAL A 171 -56.00 -54.88 76.62
C VAL A 171 -56.50 -54.17 75.38
N SER A 172 -55.89 -54.47 74.24
CA SER A 172 -56.44 -54.22 72.93
C SER A 172 -56.79 -55.55 72.24
N TYR A 173 -57.75 -55.50 71.35
CA TYR A 173 -58.10 -56.60 70.44
C TYR A 173 -58.72 -55.99 69.19
N THR A 174 -58.58 -56.68 68.06
CA THR A 174 -59.28 -56.33 66.82
C THR A 174 -60.61 -57.07 66.79
N TYR A 175 -61.70 -56.36 67.06
CA TYR A 175 -63.03 -56.78 66.61
C TYR A 175 -63.13 -56.61 65.09
N SER A 176 -63.70 -57.60 64.39
CA SER A 176 -63.94 -57.51 62.95
C SER A 176 -65.16 -58.33 62.52
N ASP A 177 -66.01 -57.74 61.69
CA ASP A 177 -66.95 -58.49 60.83
C ASP A 177 -66.53 -58.35 59.36
N ALA A 178 -66.85 -59.36 58.55
CA ALA A 178 -66.58 -59.41 57.12
C ALA A 178 -67.61 -58.64 56.26
N ASP A 179 -68.58 -57.98 56.89
CA ASP A 179 -69.54 -57.06 56.24
C ASP A 179 -69.49 -55.60 56.73
N GLY A 180 -68.96 -55.37 57.94
CA GLY A 180 -68.87 -54.06 58.59
C GLY A 180 -69.87 -53.80 59.73
N ASP A 181 -70.63 -54.79 60.20
CA ASP A 181 -71.53 -54.61 61.36
C ASP A 181 -70.74 -54.34 62.67
N PRO A 182 -71.13 -53.32 63.47
CA PRO A 182 -70.29 -52.76 64.53
C PRO A 182 -70.40 -53.50 65.88
N GLU A 183 -69.30 -53.48 66.65
CA GLU A 183 -69.23 -54.13 67.97
C GLU A 183 -70.27 -53.60 68.98
N SER A 184 -70.99 -54.51 69.63
CA SER A 184 -71.99 -54.19 70.65
C SER A 184 -72.28 -55.37 71.59
N GLY A 185 -71.80 -55.28 72.84
CA GLY A 185 -72.12 -56.24 73.91
C GLY A 185 -71.09 -57.35 74.17
N THR A 186 -69.83 -57.13 73.77
CA THR A 186 -68.67 -57.97 74.08
C THR A 186 -68.43 -58.13 75.58
N GLU A 187 -68.05 -59.33 76.01
CA GLU A 187 -67.71 -59.66 77.41
C GLU A 187 -66.17 -59.65 77.59
N ILE A 188 -65.66 -58.96 78.61
CA ILE A 188 -64.21 -58.84 78.94
C ILE A 188 -63.99 -59.15 80.43
N ASN A 189 -63.04 -60.02 80.79
CA ASN A 189 -62.77 -60.37 82.20
C ASN A 189 -61.28 -60.54 82.49
N TRP A 190 -60.76 -59.84 83.49
CA TRP A 190 -59.37 -59.99 83.98
C TRP A 190 -59.25 -61.16 84.96
N VAL A 191 -58.10 -61.84 84.89
CA VAL A 191 -57.78 -63.07 85.62
C VAL A 191 -56.45 -62.89 86.35
N LYS A 192 -56.45 -62.97 87.68
CA LYS A 192 -55.28 -62.92 88.55
C LYS A 192 -54.95 -64.31 89.06
N ASP A 193 -53.71 -64.77 88.85
CA ASP A 193 -53.20 -66.06 89.35
C ASP A 193 -54.18 -67.24 89.11
N GLY A 194 -54.84 -67.23 87.93
CA GLY A 194 -55.80 -68.26 87.50
C GLY A 194 -57.27 -68.07 87.92
N ASN A 195 -57.63 -67.00 88.63
CA ASN A 195 -59.00 -66.70 89.07
C ASN A 195 -59.50 -65.38 88.47
N ILE A 196 -60.75 -65.33 87.99
CA ILE A 196 -61.36 -64.06 87.55
C ILE A 196 -61.46 -63.11 88.76
N GLU A 197 -60.97 -61.88 88.61
CA GLU A 197 -61.12 -60.82 89.62
C GLU A 197 -62.34 -59.94 89.24
N PRO A 198 -63.52 -60.12 89.86
CA PRO A 198 -64.76 -59.49 89.40
C PRO A 198 -64.74 -57.96 89.52
N SER A 199 -63.84 -57.41 90.32
CA SER A 199 -63.66 -55.96 90.50
C SER A 199 -63.21 -55.25 89.23
N TYR A 200 -62.69 -55.98 88.23
CA TYR A 200 -62.19 -55.43 86.96
C TYR A 200 -62.91 -56.02 85.71
N SER A 201 -63.96 -56.84 85.89
CA SER A 201 -64.79 -57.32 84.78
C SER A 201 -65.42 -56.16 84.00
N GLY A 202 -65.38 -56.24 82.67
CA GLY A 202 -65.88 -55.22 81.74
C GLY A 202 -64.92 -54.05 81.49
N LEU A 203 -63.72 -54.03 82.08
CA LEU A 203 -62.72 -52.98 81.85
C LEU A 203 -61.68 -53.40 80.83
N THR A 204 -61.31 -52.50 79.92
CA THR A 204 -60.16 -52.66 78.99
C THR A 204 -58.82 -52.27 79.62
N THR A 205 -58.80 -51.78 80.85
CA THR A 205 -57.57 -51.41 81.58
C THR A 205 -57.59 -51.97 83.00
N LEU A 206 -56.53 -52.68 83.37
CA LEU A 206 -56.16 -53.00 84.73
C LEU A 206 -55.14 -51.96 85.22
N PRO A 207 -55.46 -51.10 86.19
CA PRO A 207 -54.55 -50.03 86.59
C PRO A 207 -53.33 -50.56 87.35
N SER A 208 -52.19 -49.90 87.19
CA SER A 208 -50.90 -50.13 87.88
C SER A 208 -51.09 -50.37 89.39
N SER A 209 -51.91 -49.53 90.02
CA SER A 209 -52.26 -49.61 91.45
C SER A 209 -53.00 -50.89 91.91
N ALA A 210 -53.45 -51.74 90.98
CA ALA A 210 -54.00 -53.08 91.26
C ALA A 210 -52.96 -54.21 91.17
N THR A 211 -51.73 -53.90 90.71
CA THR A 211 -50.64 -54.85 90.46
C THR A 211 -49.55 -54.79 91.51
N THR A 212 -48.72 -55.83 91.61
CA THR A 212 -47.51 -55.87 92.45
C THR A 212 -46.47 -56.80 91.83
N VAL A 213 -45.18 -56.51 92.01
CA VAL A 213 -44.06 -57.30 91.45
C VAL A 213 -44.23 -58.80 91.72
N GLY A 214 -44.13 -59.62 90.68
CA GLY A 214 -44.22 -61.09 90.75
C GLY A 214 -45.64 -61.67 90.62
N GLU A 215 -46.68 -60.86 90.45
CA GLU A 215 -48.02 -61.33 90.09
C GLU A 215 -48.11 -61.75 88.61
N VAL A 216 -49.06 -62.63 88.29
CA VAL A 216 -49.34 -63.05 86.90
C VAL A 216 -50.81 -62.79 86.56
N TRP A 217 -51.02 -62.02 85.49
CA TRP A 217 -52.34 -61.59 85.03
C TRP A 217 -52.60 -62.02 83.57
N LYS A 218 -53.86 -62.21 83.20
CA LYS A 218 -54.33 -62.28 81.81
C LYS A 218 -55.77 -61.76 81.68
N VAL A 219 -56.30 -61.69 80.46
CA VAL A 219 -57.70 -61.31 80.20
C VAL A 219 -58.38 -62.29 79.25
N THR A 220 -59.70 -62.40 79.33
CA THR A 220 -60.53 -63.20 78.42
C THR A 220 -61.60 -62.33 77.78
N ILE A 221 -61.84 -62.51 76.48
CA ILE A 221 -62.72 -61.68 75.63
C ILE A 221 -63.67 -62.59 74.85
N LYS A 222 -64.90 -62.14 74.63
CA LYS A 222 -65.87 -62.81 73.76
C LYS A 222 -66.71 -61.78 72.98
N PRO A 223 -66.46 -61.59 71.66
CA PRO A 223 -66.99 -60.48 70.86
C PRO A 223 -68.45 -60.63 70.48
N LYS A 224 -69.10 -59.51 70.15
CA LYS A 224 -70.50 -59.47 69.71
C LYS A 224 -70.80 -58.31 68.74
N ASP A 225 -71.58 -58.56 67.67
CA ASP A 225 -72.10 -57.53 66.73
C ASP A 225 -73.41 -56.85 67.23
N GLY A 226 -73.87 -57.20 68.42
CA GLY A 226 -75.19 -56.82 68.94
C GLY A 226 -76.27 -57.85 68.67
N THR A 227 -76.21 -58.60 67.56
CA THR A 227 -77.05 -59.77 67.26
C THR A 227 -76.37 -61.08 67.68
N ASP A 228 -75.31 -61.53 67.00
CA ASP A 228 -74.62 -62.80 67.22
C ASP A 228 -73.31 -62.64 68.01
N PHE A 229 -72.81 -63.76 68.57
CA PHE A 229 -71.58 -63.81 69.38
C PHE A 229 -70.50 -64.61 68.64
N GLY A 230 -69.28 -64.08 68.59
CA GLY A 230 -68.11 -64.82 68.16
C GLY A 230 -67.56 -65.76 69.24
N LEU A 231 -66.42 -66.39 68.95
CA LEU A 231 -65.74 -67.33 69.85
C LEU A 231 -65.11 -66.62 71.07
N LEU A 232 -65.11 -67.28 72.22
CA LEU A 232 -64.34 -66.82 73.39
C LEU A 232 -62.86 -67.11 73.18
N VAL A 233 -62.04 -66.12 73.48
CA VAL A 233 -60.60 -66.07 73.24
C VAL A 233 -59.90 -65.46 74.46
N GLU A 234 -58.65 -65.87 74.71
CA GLU A 234 -57.86 -65.44 75.88
C GLU A 234 -56.56 -64.78 75.43
N SER A 235 -56.03 -63.85 76.23
CA SER A 235 -54.69 -63.31 76.04
C SER A 235 -53.61 -64.27 76.55
N ASP A 236 -52.37 -64.01 76.13
CA ASP A 236 -51.18 -64.43 76.86
C ASP A 236 -51.13 -63.85 78.28
N ILE A 237 -50.20 -64.37 79.10
CA ILE A 237 -49.96 -63.90 80.47
C ILE A 237 -48.93 -62.76 80.50
N VAL A 238 -49.19 -61.77 81.36
CA VAL A 238 -48.24 -60.71 81.70
C VAL A 238 -47.74 -60.88 83.14
N ASN A 239 -46.43 -60.74 83.33
CA ASN A 239 -45.76 -60.80 84.64
C ASN A 239 -45.43 -59.38 85.10
N ILE A 240 -45.46 -59.12 86.41
CA ILE A 240 -45.15 -57.78 86.94
C ILE A 240 -43.66 -57.68 87.36
N THR A 241 -42.91 -56.72 86.81
CA THR A 241 -41.44 -56.58 86.94
C THR A 241 -41.00 -55.11 87.18
N SER A 242 -39.77 -54.74 86.79
CA SER A 242 -39.13 -53.41 86.95
C SER A 242 -38.48 -52.96 85.62
N PRO A 243 -38.38 -51.64 85.35
CA PRO A 243 -38.00 -51.13 84.02
C PRO A 243 -36.50 -51.23 83.70
N VAL A 244 -36.21 -51.18 82.39
CA VAL A 244 -34.88 -51.14 81.73
C VAL A 244 -34.95 -50.03 80.66
N GLN A 245 -33.81 -49.42 80.31
CA GLN A 245 -33.72 -48.39 79.25
C GLN A 245 -33.37 -49.01 77.88
N SER A 246 -33.59 -48.23 76.82
CA SER A 246 -33.30 -48.58 75.43
C SER A 246 -31.98 -47.96 74.95
N ASP A 247 -31.41 -48.63 73.96
CA ASP A 247 -30.16 -48.41 73.22
C ASP A 247 -30.46 -49.07 71.86
N SER A 248 -30.46 -48.29 70.78
CA SER A 248 -31.21 -48.62 69.54
C SER A 248 -30.35 -49.17 68.39
N ASP A 249 -29.09 -48.78 68.30
CA ASP A 249 -28.11 -49.30 67.34
C ASP A 249 -27.04 -50.19 68.00
N GLY A 250 -26.83 -50.06 69.32
CA GLY A 250 -26.04 -50.99 70.13
C GLY A 250 -24.63 -50.53 70.48
N ASP A 251 -24.30 -49.24 70.37
CA ASP A 251 -22.97 -48.70 70.68
C ASP A 251 -22.65 -48.68 72.19
N GLY A 252 -23.69 -48.55 73.04
CA GLY A 252 -23.62 -48.52 74.50
C GLY A 252 -24.13 -47.22 75.15
N TYR A 253 -24.52 -46.23 74.36
CA TYR A 253 -25.30 -45.06 74.76
C TYR A 253 -26.80 -45.40 74.66
N ALA A 254 -27.66 -44.56 75.24
CA ALA A 254 -29.09 -44.83 75.32
C ALA A 254 -29.85 -43.70 74.61
N ASP A 255 -30.89 -44.03 73.82
CA ASP A 255 -31.58 -43.10 72.87
C ASP A 255 -31.99 -41.73 73.45
N SER A 256 -32.06 -41.62 74.78
CA SER A 256 -32.40 -40.41 75.55
C SER A 256 -31.24 -39.45 75.84
N VAL A 257 -29.99 -39.82 75.54
CA VAL A 257 -28.76 -39.03 75.83
C VAL A 257 -27.74 -39.07 74.68
N ASP A 258 -28.21 -39.51 73.51
CA ASP A 258 -27.46 -39.84 72.31
C ASP A 258 -27.94 -38.90 71.19
N ALA A 259 -27.01 -38.34 70.42
CA ALA A 259 -27.27 -37.39 69.35
C ALA A 259 -27.80 -38.06 68.06
N PHE A 260 -27.36 -39.29 67.76
CA PHE A 260 -27.74 -40.02 66.54
C PHE A 260 -28.21 -41.46 66.83
N PRO A 261 -29.38 -41.68 67.49
CA PRO A 261 -29.81 -43.00 68.01
C PRO A 261 -30.19 -44.10 67.00
N ASN A 262 -29.57 -44.10 65.82
CA ASN A 262 -29.67 -45.11 64.78
C ASN A 262 -28.32 -45.35 64.05
N ASP A 263 -27.21 -44.71 64.46
CA ASP A 263 -25.89 -44.86 63.87
C ASP A 263 -24.84 -45.14 64.95
N ALA A 264 -24.51 -46.42 65.14
CA ALA A 264 -23.53 -46.89 66.14
C ALA A 264 -22.06 -46.44 65.88
N SER A 265 -21.86 -45.48 64.98
CA SER A 265 -20.60 -44.75 64.78
C SER A 265 -20.58 -43.44 65.60
N GLU A 266 -21.73 -42.81 65.83
CA GLU A 266 -21.87 -41.45 66.34
C GLU A 266 -22.89 -41.34 67.48
N TRP A 267 -22.47 -40.87 68.65
CA TRP A 267 -23.34 -40.70 69.84
C TRP A 267 -23.38 -39.25 70.36
N GLN A 268 -22.55 -38.36 69.81
CA GLN A 268 -22.35 -37.00 70.26
C GLN A 268 -22.22 -36.04 69.07
N ASP A 269 -22.82 -34.87 69.23
CA ASP A 269 -22.80 -33.70 68.34
C ASP A 269 -22.49 -32.52 69.27
N THR A 270 -21.27 -31.98 69.18
CA THR A 270 -20.71 -31.09 70.20
C THR A 270 -21.03 -29.61 69.97
N ASP A 271 -21.22 -29.18 68.72
CA ASP A 271 -21.53 -27.78 68.36
C ASP A 271 -22.91 -27.59 67.73
N GLY A 272 -23.51 -28.62 67.12
CA GLY A 272 -24.93 -28.69 66.76
C GLY A 272 -25.27 -28.57 65.27
N ASP A 273 -24.37 -28.86 64.34
CA ASP A 273 -24.68 -28.79 62.90
C ASP A 273 -25.38 -30.03 62.33
N GLY A 274 -25.20 -31.20 62.95
CA GLY A 274 -25.79 -32.47 62.55
C GLY A 274 -24.86 -33.49 61.90
N VAL A 275 -23.53 -33.31 61.94
CA VAL A 275 -22.53 -34.39 61.81
C VAL A 275 -22.06 -34.82 63.20
N GLY A 276 -21.56 -36.06 63.34
CA GLY A 276 -21.17 -36.63 64.63
C GLY A 276 -19.67 -36.55 64.93
N ASP A 277 -19.34 -36.38 66.21
CA ASP A 277 -17.99 -36.15 66.77
C ASP A 277 -16.87 -37.10 66.27
N ASN A 278 -17.17 -38.28 65.71
CA ASN A 278 -16.16 -39.24 65.21
C ASN A 278 -16.07 -39.29 63.68
N GLY A 279 -17.06 -38.76 62.96
CA GLY A 279 -17.14 -38.69 61.50
C GLY A 279 -16.90 -37.28 60.95
N ASP A 280 -17.04 -36.28 61.81
CA ASP A 280 -16.69 -34.88 61.57
C ASP A 280 -15.18 -34.62 61.74
N ALA A 281 -14.62 -33.80 60.86
CA ALA A 281 -13.24 -33.31 60.93
C ALA A 281 -13.05 -32.18 61.96
N PHE A 282 -14.09 -31.38 62.24
CA PHE A 282 -14.04 -30.22 63.14
C PHE A 282 -15.11 -30.21 64.26
N PRO A 283 -15.13 -31.19 65.22
CA PRO A 283 -16.20 -31.36 66.24
C PRO A 283 -16.38 -30.26 67.31
N ASN A 284 -16.00 -29.02 67.02
CA ASN A 284 -16.21 -27.84 67.85
C ASN A 284 -16.52 -26.57 67.01
N ASP A 285 -16.65 -26.66 65.67
CA ASP A 285 -16.99 -25.54 64.79
C ASP A 285 -18.03 -25.93 63.73
N ALA A 286 -19.32 -25.72 64.08
CA ALA A 286 -20.54 -25.90 63.26
C ALA A 286 -20.60 -25.10 61.93
N SER A 287 -19.47 -24.62 61.43
CA SER A 287 -19.25 -24.06 60.10
C SER A 287 -18.66 -25.10 59.14
N GLU A 288 -17.90 -26.07 59.66
CA GLU A 288 -17.05 -26.98 58.89
C GLU A 288 -17.28 -28.44 59.31
N THR A 289 -17.40 -29.35 58.34
CA THR A 289 -17.71 -30.78 58.59
C THR A 289 -16.82 -31.76 57.83
N VAL A 290 -16.04 -31.25 56.90
CA VAL A 290 -15.21 -32.01 55.96
C VAL A 290 -13.88 -31.29 55.82
N ASP A 291 -12.82 -32.10 55.80
CA ASP A 291 -11.44 -31.74 55.49
C ASP A 291 -11.01 -32.69 54.38
N SER A 292 -11.22 -32.28 53.13
CA SER A 292 -11.19 -33.17 51.95
C SER A 292 -9.79 -33.66 51.57
N ASP A 293 -8.73 -32.99 52.01
CA ASP A 293 -7.32 -33.34 51.74
C ASP A 293 -6.43 -33.51 52.99
N SER A 294 -6.93 -33.13 54.18
CA SER A 294 -6.31 -33.28 55.51
C SER A 294 -5.21 -32.27 55.88
N ASP A 295 -5.34 -31.00 55.46
CA ASP A 295 -4.48 -29.87 55.90
C ASP A 295 -4.84 -29.35 57.32
N GLY A 296 -6.12 -29.36 57.69
CA GLY A 296 -6.64 -28.84 58.96
C GLY A 296 -7.47 -27.54 58.88
N VAL A 297 -7.87 -27.11 57.69
CA VAL A 297 -8.91 -26.12 57.37
C VAL A 297 -10.11 -26.84 56.74
N GLY A 298 -11.32 -26.32 56.93
CA GLY A 298 -12.55 -26.98 56.47
C GLY A 298 -13.03 -26.53 55.10
N ASP A 299 -13.66 -27.45 54.37
CA ASP A 299 -14.13 -27.32 52.97
C ASP A 299 -14.98 -26.05 52.66
N ASN A 300 -15.55 -25.33 53.63
CA ASN A 300 -16.30 -24.08 53.41
C ASN A 300 -15.52 -22.79 53.72
N SER A 301 -14.41 -22.89 54.46
CA SER A 301 -13.49 -21.79 54.79
C SER A 301 -12.23 -21.81 53.94
N ASP A 302 -11.84 -22.99 53.46
CA ASP A 302 -10.77 -23.22 52.52
C ASP A 302 -11.15 -22.79 51.09
N VAL A 303 -10.20 -22.19 50.36
CA VAL A 303 -10.32 -21.81 48.95
C VAL A 303 -9.93 -22.97 48.01
N PHE A 304 -9.03 -23.85 48.44
CA PHE A 304 -8.48 -24.97 47.68
C PHE A 304 -8.70 -26.35 48.34
N PRO A 305 -9.95 -26.75 48.71
CA PRO A 305 -10.25 -27.95 49.53
C PRO A 305 -10.07 -29.30 48.83
N ASN A 306 -9.03 -29.45 48.01
CA ASN A 306 -8.50 -30.67 47.43
C ASN A 306 -6.94 -30.66 47.32
N ASP A 307 -6.24 -29.63 47.81
CA ASP A 307 -4.78 -29.51 47.81
C ASP A 307 -4.25 -28.98 49.15
N ALA A 308 -3.90 -29.92 50.06
CA ALA A 308 -3.35 -29.68 51.41
C ALA A 308 -1.99 -28.93 51.47
N SER A 309 -1.60 -28.27 50.37
CA SER A 309 -0.53 -27.27 50.32
C SER A 309 -1.06 -25.87 50.61
N GLU A 310 -2.30 -25.57 50.18
CA GLU A 310 -2.88 -24.24 50.09
C GLU A 310 -4.24 -24.17 50.79
N SER A 311 -4.48 -23.14 51.61
CA SER A 311 -5.79 -22.94 52.26
C SER A 311 -6.29 -21.48 52.30
N LEU A 312 -5.57 -20.58 51.63
CA LEU A 312 -5.88 -19.16 51.51
C LEU A 312 -5.50 -18.66 50.10
N ASP A 313 -6.28 -17.72 49.59
CA ASP A 313 -6.08 -16.96 48.35
C ASP A 313 -6.37 -15.49 48.68
N SER A 314 -5.34 -14.79 49.14
CA SER A 314 -5.49 -13.50 49.83
C SER A 314 -5.86 -12.32 48.91
N ASP A 315 -5.69 -12.45 47.59
CA ASP A 315 -6.06 -11.44 46.59
C ASP A 315 -7.01 -11.94 45.47
N SER A 316 -7.29 -13.25 45.40
CA SER A 316 -8.25 -13.92 44.52
C SER A 316 -7.83 -14.10 43.05
N ASP A 317 -6.55 -14.41 42.84
CA ASP A 317 -5.93 -14.77 41.56
C ASP A 317 -6.20 -16.25 41.16
N GLY A 318 -6.12 -17.18 42.13
CA GLY A 318 -6.28 -18.62 41.92
C GLY A 318 -5.05 -19.49 42.16
N VAL A 319 -3.91 -18.93 42.59
CA VAL A 319 -2.81 -19.59 43.31
C VAL A 319 -2.98 -19.35 44.82
N GLY A 320 -2.43 -20.22 45.66
CA GLY A 320 -2.56 -20.12 47.12
C GLY A 320 -1.39 -19.45 47.82
N ASP A 321 -1.66 -18.83 48.96
CA ASP A 321 -0.73 -18.04 49.80
C ASP A 321 0.60 -18.74 50.18
N ASN A 322 0.71 -20.08 50.04
CA ASN A 322 1.90 -20.84 50.41
C ASN A 322 2.73 -21.31 49.19
N ALA A 323 2.13 -21.36 48.00
CA ALA A 323 2.80 -21.61 46.72
C ALA A 323 3.16 -20.32 45.97
N ASP A 324 2.39 -19.26 46.20
CA ASP A 324 2.56 -17.94 45.62
C ASP A 324 3.74 -17.17 46.25
N ALA A 325 4.55 -16.53 45.41
CA ALA A 325 5.62 -15.61 45.81
C ALA A 325 5.10 -14.23 46.26
N PHE A 326 3.95 -13.78 45.75
CA PHE A 326 3.33 -12.48 46.01
C PHE A 326 1.87 -12.53 46.50
N PRO A 327 1.52 -13.16 47.67
CA PRO A 327 0.15 -13.39 48.17
C PRO A 327 -0.75 -12.17 48.49
N ASN A 328 -0.47 -10.99 47.93
CA ASN A 328 -1.25 -9.76 48.06
C ASN A 328 -1.31 -8.94 46.75
N ASP A 329 -0.78 -9.45 45.62
CA ASP A 329 -0.86 -8.82 44.29
C ASP A 329 -1.19 -9.84 43.19
N ALA A 330 -2.50 -9.99 42.92
CA ALA A 330 -3.13 -10.81 41.87
C ALA A 330 -2.71 -10.50 40.40
N SER A 331 -1.54 -9.89 40.21
CA SER A 331 -0.82 -9.73 38.95
C SER A 331 0.31 -10.76 38.81
N GLU A 332 0.91 -11.18 39.93
CA GLU A 332 2.15 -11.96 40.01
C GLU A 332 1.97 -13.20 40.88
N THR A 333 2.56 -14.33 40.48
CA THR A 333 2.44 -15.60 41.24
C THR A 333 3.75 -16.38 41.38
N LEU A 334 4.80 -15.93 40.70
CA LEU A 334 6.10 -16.59 40.61
C LEU A 334 7.21 -15.52 40.71
N ASP A 335 8.32 -15.93 41.32
CA ASP A 335 9.57 -15.19 41.52
C ASP A 335 10.68 -16.19 41.16
N SER A 336 10.87 -16.41 39.85
CA SER A 336 11.58 -17.57 39.32
C SER A 336 13.09 -17.58 39.65
N ASP A 337 13.69 -16.42 39.90
CA ASP A 337 15.10 -16.26 40.27
C ASP A 337 15.35 -15.84 41.74
N SER A 338 14.30 -15.39 42.45
CA SER A 338 14.32 -14.91 43.84
C SER A 338 14.94 -13.51 44.07
N ASP A 339 14.83 -12.59 43.10
CA ASP A 339 15.06 -11.15 43.27
C ASP A 339 14.00 -10.48 44.19
N GLY A 340 12.71 -10.75 43.93
CA GLY A 340 11.57 -10.10 44.56
C GLY A 340 10.74 -9.15 43.68
N VAL A 341 10.98 -9.15 42.36
CA VAL A 341 10.00 -8.80 41.31
C VAL A 341 9.34 -10.10 40.80
N GLY A 342 8.13 -10.01 40.22
CA GLY A 342 7.38 -11.20 39.77
C GLY A 342 7.44 -11.41 38.25
N ASP A 343 7.38 -12.67 37.82
CA ASP A 343 7.61 -13.13 36.43
C ASP A 343 6.78 -12.42 35.32
N ASN A 344 5.66 -11.73 35.61
CA ASN A 344 4.91 -10.94 34.61
C ASN A 344 5.22 -9.43 34.63
N ALA A 345 5.85 -8.95 35.70
CA ALA A 345 6.35 -7.59 35.84
C ALA A 345 7.83 -7.46 35.50
N ASP A 346 8.58 -8.56 35.60
CA ASP A 346 9.99 -8.65 35.24
C ASP A 346 10.21 -8.74 33.72
N ALA A 347 11.35 -8.23 33.26
CA ALA A 347 11.83 -8.36 31.89
C ALA A 347 12.79 -9.55 31.71
N PHE A 348 13.37 -10.07 32.79
CA PHE A 348 14.46 -11.05 32.83
C PHE A 348 14.25 -12.12 33.92
N ASP A 349 13.12 -12.83 33.87
CA ASP A 349 12.62 -13.88 34.81
C ASP A 349 13.58 -15.06 35.17
N ASP A 350 14.83 -15.04 34.70
CA ASP A 350 15.88 -16.04 34.91
C ASP A 350 17.22 -15.41 35.44
N ASP A 351 17.34 -14.08 35.63
CA ASP A 351 18.58 -13.40 36.10
C ASP A 351 18.34 -12.34 37.23
N PRO A 352 18.66 -12.68 38.51
CA PRO A 352 18.32 -11.86 39.70
C PRO A 352 19.30 -10.71 39.92
N THR A 353 19.72 -10.06 38.83
CA THR A 353 20.48 -8.81 38.81
C THR A 353 19.90 -7.77 37.84
N GLU A 354 18.94 -8.14 36.99
CA GLU A 354 18.22 -7.23 36.08
C GLU A 354 16.72 -7.44 36.22
N THR A 355 15.93 -6.37 36.34
CA THR A 355 14.45 -6.48 36.50
C THR A 355 13.66 -5.51 35.61
N VAL A 356 14.36 -4.69 34.83
CA VAL A 356 13.80 -3.65 33.98
C VAL A 356 14.59 -3.62 32.67
N ASP A 357 13.84 -3.59 31.57
CA ASP A 357 14.30 -3.23 30.22
C ASP A 357 13.52 -1.95 29.85
N SER A 358 14.15 -0.79 30.06
CA SER A 358 13.46 0.51 29.99
C SER A 358 13.09 0.97 28.58
N ASP A 359 13.66 0.38 27.52
CA ASP A 359 13.39 0.74 26.11
C ASP A 359 13.03 -0.44 25.18
N GLY A 360 13.33 -1.69 25.56
CA GLY A 360 12.86 -2.92 24.90
C GLY A 360 13.89 -3.61 24.00
N ASP A 361 15.19 -3.41 24.25
CA ASP A 361 16.32 -3.94 23.49
C ASP A 361 16.67 -5.42 23.85
N GLY A 362 16.51 -5.80 25.12
CA GLY A 362 16.89 -7.12 25.64
C GLY A 362 18.18 -7.17 26.49
N VAL A 363 18.74 -6.02 26.88
CA VAL A 363 19.71 -5.87 27.97
C VAL A 363 19.05 -5.11 29.14
N GLY A 364 19.40 -5.46 30.38
CA GLY A 364 18.78 -4.88 31.58
C GLY A 364 19.43 -3.58 32.06
N ASP A 365 18.62 -2.72 32.70
CA ASP A 365 18.95 -1.37 33.18
C ASP A 365 20.22 -1.23 34.05
N ASN A 366 20.74 -2.30 34.69
CA ASN A 366 22.01 -2.26 35.45
C ASN A 366 23.23 -2.77 34.66
N GLY A 367 23.00 -3.54 33.60
CA GLY A 367 24.03 -4.13 32.73
C GLY A 367 24.28 -3.29 31.47
N ASP A 368 23.29 -2.51 31.07
CA ASP A 368 23.34 -1.57 29.95
C ASP A 368 23.99 -0.21 30.32
N ALA A 369 24.75 0.34 29.38
CA ALA A 369 25.31 1.69 29.43
C ALA A 369 24.30 2.79 29.05
N PHE A 370 23.27 2.50 28.26
CA PHE A 370 22.31 3.46 27.71
C PHE A 370 20.81 3.08 27.91
N PRO A 371 20.27 2.89 29.16
CA PRO A 371 18.94 2.29 29.40
C PRO A 371 17.70 3.09 28.99
N ASN A 372 17.79 3.95 27.98
CA ASN A 372 16.70 4.72 27.37
C ASN A 372 16.88 4.84 25.84
N ASP A 373 17.84 4.14 25.21
CA ASP A 373 18.10 4.13 23.76
C ASP A 373 18.43 2.72 23.25
N ALA A 374 17.39 1.99 22.84
CA ALA A 374 17.40 0.63 22.26
C ALA A 374 18.19 0.45 20.94
N SER A 375 19.21 1.29 20.68
CA SER A 375 20.21 1.14 19.64
C SER A 375 21.64 1.04 20.15
N GLU A 376 21.88 1.31 21.45
CA GLU A 376 23.20 1.23 22.09
C GLU A 376 23.12 0.42 23.39
N THR A 377 24.12 -0.44 23.65
CA THR A 377 24.16 -1.29 24.87
C THR A 377 25.50 -1.29 25.60
N LEU A 378 26.53 -0.70 24.99
CA LEU A 378 27.91 -0.75 25.46
C LEU A 378 28.57 0.61 25.25
N ASP A 379 29.35 1.03 26.24
CA ASP A 379 30.28 2.16 26.21
C ASP A 379 31.66 1.57 26.59
N SER A 380 32.40 1.09 25.59
CA SER A 380 33.57 0.22 25.79
C SER A 380 34.78 0.92 26.41
N ASP A 381 34.86 2.25 26.41
CA ASP A 381 35.96 3.03 27.00
C ASP A 381 35.54 4.14 28.00
N GLY A 382 34.26 4.52 28.06
CA GLY A 382 33.66 5.39 29.07
C GLY A 382 33.46 6.85 28.62
N ASP A 383 33.25 7.08 27.33
CA ASP A 383 33.15 8.39 26.66
C ASP A 383 31.73 9.00 26.69
N THR A 384 30.68 8.16 26.77
CA THR A 384 29.24 8.47 26.64
C THR A 384 28.64 8.53 25.22
N VAL A 385 29.35 8.11 24.18
CA VAL A 385 28.78 7.58 22.94
C VAL A 385 28.77 6.04 22.99
N GLY A 386 27.81 5.39 22.32
CA GLY A 386 27.66 3.93 22.33
C GLY A 386 28.39 3.22 21.19
N ASP A 387 28.84 1.99 21.45
CA ASP A 387 29.67 1.14 20.57
C ASP A 387 29.12 0.94 19.13
N ASN A 388 27.83 1.19 18.84
CA ASN A 388 27.27 1.10 17.48
C ASN A 388 27.21 2.45 16.73
N SER A 389 27.23 3.57 17.45
CA SER A 389 27.24 4.93 16.90
C SER A 389 28.63 5.58 16.89
N ASP A 390 29.53 5.09 17.72
CA ASP A 390 30.92 5.52 17.81
C ASP A 390 31.79 4.89 16.69
N ALA A 391 32.57 5.73 16.00
CA ALA A 391 33.56 5.30 15.01
C ALA A 391 34.81 4.65 15.66
N PHE A 392 35.14 4.99 16.90
CA PHE A 392 36.32 4.52 17.63
C PHE A 392 36.02 3.98 19.06
N PRO A 393 35.22 2.89 19.25
CA PRO A 393 34.77 2.37 20.57
C PRO A 393 35.84 1.86 21.55
N ASN A 394 37.10 2.26 21.41
CA ASN A 394 38.24 1.91 22.26
C ASN A 394 39.21 3.11 22.46
N ASP A 395 38.90 4.32 21.96
CA ASP A 395 39.64 5.56 22.25
C ASP A 395 38.71 6.77 22.47
N ALA A 396 38.23 6.91 23.72
CA ALA A 396 37.52 8.05 24.35
C ALA A 396 38.11 9.49 24.17
N SER A 397 38.96 9.69 23.17
CA SER A 397 39.37 10.98 22.61
C SER A 397 38.56 11.32 21.35
N GLU A 398 38.11 10.32 20.61
CA GLU A 398 37.52 10.40 19.27
C GLU A 398 36.19 9.64 19.22
N THR A 399 35.16 10.22 18.62
CA THR A 399 33.81 9.59 18.54
C THR A 399 33.17 9.65 17.16
N ILE A 400 33.77 10.44 16.26
CA ILE A 400 33.25 10.75 14.93
C ILE A 400 34.43 10.62 13.96
N ASP A 401 34.15 9.97 12.83
CA ASP A 401 34.97 9.91 11.64
C ASP A 401 34.08 10.48 10.53
N SER A 402 34.21 11.78 10.26
CA SER A 402 33.24 12.52 9.43
C SER A 402 33.38 12.27 7.91
N ASP A 403 34.43 11.61 7.44
CA ASP A 403 34.69 11.31 6.01
C ASP A 403 35.17 9.87 5.69
N GLU A 404 35.18 8.98 6.68
CA GLU A 404 35.47 7.53 6.63
C GLU A 404 36.95 7.16 6.32
N ASP A 405 37.90 8.01 6.72
CA ASP A 405 39.36 7.81 6.58
C ASP A 405 39.99 6.86 7.63
N GLY A 406 39.51 6.92 8.87
CA GLY A 406 40.05 6.17 10.02
C GLY A 406 40.89 6.99 11.02
N VAL A 407 40.93 8.31 10.91
CA VAL A 407 41.33 9.27 11.97
C VAL A 407 40.09 10.01 12.48
N GLY A 408 40.05 10.31 13.78
CA GLY A 408 38.89 10.96 14.40
C GLY A 408 38.89 12.48 14.34
N ASP A 409 37.70 13.07 14.33
CA ASP A 409 37.43 14.52 14.19
C ASP A 409 38.20 15.45 15.17
N ASN A 410 38.71 14.97 16.32
CA ASN A 410 39.54 15.79 17.23
C ASN A 410 41.05 15.58 17.03
N GLY A 411 41.45 14.46 16.42
CA GLY A 411 42.83 14.10 16.12
C GLY A 411 43.28 14.54 14.72
N ASP A 412 42.34 14.72 13.80
CA ASP A 412 42.54 15.14 12.42
C ASP A 412 42.56 16.67 12.24
N ALA A 413 43.35 17.13 11.27
CA ALA A 413 43.41 18.50 10.78
C ALA A 413 42.33 18.83 9.73
N PHE A 414 41.82 17.86 8.96
CA PHE A 414 40.86 18.08 7.87
C PHE A 414 39.62 17.14 7.91
N PRO A 415 38.74 17.17 8.95
CA PRO A 415 37.70 16.14 9.17
C PRO A 415 36.52 16.11 8.18
N ASN A 416 36.70 16.58 6.95
CA ASN A 416 35.73 16.51 5.86
C ASN A 416 36.43 16.21 4.49
N ASP A 417 37.69 15.78 4.49
CA ASP A 417 38.49 15.39 3.32
C ASP A 417 39.39 14.19 3.62
N SER A 418 38.86 12.97 3.38
CA SER A 418 39.53 11.67 3.56
C SER A 418 40.73 11.40 2.63
N THR A 419 41.37 12.47 2.12
CA THR A 419 42.69 12.43 1.50
C THR A 419 43.79 13.10 2.32
N GLU A 420 43.44 13.89 3.35
CA GLU A 420 44.38 14.60 4.22
C GLU A 420 44.08 14.38 5.71
N THR A 421 45.12 14.07 6.51
CA THR A 421 44.96 13.80 7.96
C THR A 421 45.85 14.64 8.87
N LEU A 422 46.76 15.43 8.29
CA LEU A 422 47.82 16.15 8.99
C LEU A 422 48.12 17.46 8.27
N ASP A 423 48.36 18.49 9.07
CA ASP A 423 48.92 19.79 8.69
C ASP A 423 50.15 19.98 9.59
N THR A 424 51.33 19.60 9.09
CA THR A 424 52.54 19.45 9.93
C THR A 424 53.17 20.78 10.37
N ASP A 425 52.95 21.88 9.64
CA ASP A 425 53.48 23.22 10.00
C ASP A 425 52.41 24.28 10.35
N GLY A 426 51.17 24.12 9.90
CA GLY A 426 50.00 24.89 10.35
C GLY A 426 49.47 25.94 9.37
N ASP A 427 49.69 25.77 8.07
CA ASP A 427 49.33 26.75 7.03
C ASP A 427 47.92 26.55 6.44
N GLY A 428 47.39 25.32 6.50
CA GLY A 428 46.05 24.95 6.05
C GLY A 428 45.96 24.16 4.74
N VAL A 429 47.08 23.70 4.16
CA VAL A 429 47.12 22.60 3.18
C VAL A 429 47.58 21.30 3.86
N GLY A 430 47.10 20.14 3.40
CA GLY A 430 47.40 18.85 4.03
C GLY A 430 48.70 18.21 3.53
N ASP A 431 49.35 17.44 4.42
CA ASP A 431 50.65 16.77 4.24
C ASP A 431 50.80 15.91 2.95
N ASN A 432 49.72 15.51 2.25
CA ASN A 432 49.78 14.76 0.99
C ASN A 432 49.54 15.61 -0.27
N ALA A 433 48.84 16.74 -0.15
CA ALA A 433 48.58 17.71 -1.21
C ALA A 433 49.64 18.81 -1.28
N ASP A 434 50.26 19.15 -0.15
CA ASP A 434 51.32 20.13 -0.04
C ASP A 434 52.66 19.59 -0.59
N ALA A 435 53.32 20.39 -1.44
CA ALA A 435 54.65 20.11 -1.95
C ALA A 435 55.76 20.29 -0.90
N PHE A 436 55.56 21.11 0.14
CA PHE A 436 56.54 21.42 1.19
C PHE A 436 56.03 21.30 2.66
N PRO A 437 55.57 20.12 3.16
CA PRO A 437 54.92 19.90 4.50
C PRO A 437 55.74 20.17 5.79
N LEU A 438 56.61 21.17 5.78
CA LEU A 438 57.55 21.57 6.82
C LEU A 438 57.90 23.09 6.73
N ASN A 439 57.16 23.88 5.94
CA ASN A 439 57.46 25.26 5.58
C ASN A 439 56.17 26.08 5.29
N ASP A 440 55.68 26.77 6.33
CA ASP A 440 54.41 27.54 6.44
C ASP A 440 54.24 28.77 5.51
N LEU A 441 54.83 28.72 4.32
CA LEU A 441 54.98 29.81 3.36
C LEU A 441 54.97 29.36 1.88
N GLU A 442 55.04 28.05 1.59
CA GLU A 442 55.07 27.50 0.22
C GLU A 442 54.25 26.20 0.18
N THR A 443 53.28 26.08 -0.74
CA THR A 443 52.40 24.90 -0.82
C THR A 443 52.28 24.26 -2.20
N VAL A 444 52.75 24.95 -3.24
CA VAL A 444 52.72 24.53 -4.63
C VAL A 444 54.15 24.62 -5.19
N ASP A 445 54.48 23.67 -6.08
CA ASP A 445 55.76 23.46 -6.77
C ASP A 445 55.37 23.14 -8.23
N THR A 446 54.96 24.17 -8.97
CA THR A 446 54.20 24.00 -10.23
C THR A 446 55.01 23.32 -11.35
N ASP A 447 56.32 23.57 -11.45
CA ASP A 447 57.24 22.88 -12.38
C ASP A 447 57.82 21.56 -11.80
N GLY A 448 58.04 21.51 -10.48
CA GLY A 448 58.69 20.42 -9.76
C GLY A 448 60.23 20.54 -9.62
N ASP A 449 60.81 21.75 -9.69
CA ASP A 449 62.22 22.02 -9.31
C ASP A 449 62.48 21.68 -7.83
N GLY A 450 61.48 21.91 -6.97
CA GLY A 450 61.61 21.92 -5.52
C GLY A 450 61.83 23.33 -4.94
N THR A 451 61.35 24.36 -5.65
CA THR A 451 61.21 25.75 -5.19
C THR A 451 59.75 26.14 -5.34
N GLY A 452 59.11 26.62 -4.26
CA GLY A 452 57.66 26.88 -4.30
C GLY A 452 57.28 28.22 -4.91
N ASP A 453 56.07 28.29 -5.46
CA ASP A 453 55.53 29.40 -6.27
C ASP A 453 55.52 30.78 -5.56
N ASN A 454 55.68 30.91 -4.23
CA ASN A 454 55.84 32.23 -3.58
C ASN A 454 57.31 32.68 -3.47
N SER A 455 58.26 31.80 -3.80
CA SER A 455 59.71 32.01 -3.74
C SER A 455 60.41 31.91 -5.09
N ASP A 456 59.84 31.25 -6.09
CA ASP A 456 60.35 31.31 -7.46
C ASP A 456 59.90 32.59 -8.20
N THR A 457 60.19 32.64 -9.49
CA THR A 457 60.03 33.77 -10.41
C THR A 457 59.89 33.31 -11.87
N ASP A 458 59.58 32.03 -12.10
CA ASP A 458 59.45 31.34 -13.40
C ASP A 458 58.62 30.05 -13.14
N ASP A 459 57.46 30.17 -12.47
CA ASP A 459 56.76 29.09 -11.71
C ASP A 459 56.47 27.78 -12.49
N ASP A 460 56.55 27.76 -13.82
CA ASP A 460 56.32 26.59 -14.69
C ASP A 460 57.54 26.13 -15.54
N ASP A 461 58.72 26.73 -15.34
CA ASP A 461 60.01 26.54 -16.06
C ASP A 461 59.92 26.66 -17.60
N ASP A 462 58.96 27.45 -18.12
CA ASP A 462 58.94 27.93 -19.52
C ASP A 462 60.22 28.73 -19.87
N GLY A 463 60.66 29.57 -18.94
CA GLY A 463 61.72 30.57 -19.11
C GLY A 463 61.20 32.00 -19.29
N THR A 464 59.92 32.25 -19.00
CA THR A 464 59.24 33.54 -19.08
C THR A 464 58.73 33.97 -17.70
N LEU A 465 59.62 34.61 -16.94
CA LEU A 465 59.35 35.08 -15.57
C LEU A 465 57.96 35.72 -15.38
N ASP A 466 57.16 35.19 -14.45
CA ASP A 466 55.75 35.56 -14.09
C ASP A 466 55.44 37.05 -14.16
N VAL A 467 56.35 37.91 -13.73
CA VAL A 467 56.20 39.37 -13.78
C VAL A 467 56.11 39.96 -15.20
N ASN A 468 56.23 39.13 -16.24
CA ASN A 468 56.03 39.47 -17.66
C ASN A 468 55.14 38.45 -18.39
N ASP A 469 54.63 37.44 -17.69
CA ASP A 469 53.83 36.36 -18.28
C ASP A 469 52.33 36.59 -18.07
N ALA A 470 51.50 36.05 -18.96
CA ALA A 470 50.05 36.07 -18.86
C ALA A 470 49.48 34.87 -18.08
N PHE A 471 50.13 33.70 -18.16
CA PHE A 471 49.71 32.44 -17.56
C PHE A 471 50.85 31.72 -16.81
N PRO A 472 51.42 32.29 -15.72
CA PRO A 472 52.63 31.78 -15.05
C PRO A 472 52.66 30.32 -14.57
N LEU A 473 51.53 29.62 -14.63
CA LEU A 473 51.34 28.26 -14.13
C LEU A 473 51.02 27.28 -15.27
N ASN A 474 51.44 27.60 -16.50
CA ASN A 474 51.09 26.90 -17.72
C ASN A 474 52.16 27.10 -18.81
N SER A 475 53.24 26.30 -18.77
CA SER A 475 54.39 26.32 -19.69
C SER A 475 54.10 25.84 -21.13
N SER A 476 52.93 26.22 -21.64
CA SER A 476 52.51 26.19 -23.04
C SER A 476 51.92 27.52 -23.51
N GLU A 477 51.65 28.49 -22.62
CA GLU A 477 51.09 29.81 -22.94
C GLU A 477 51.84 30.91 -22.17
N THR A 478 52.35 31.93 -22.86
CA THR A 478 53.12 33.03 -22.23
C THR A 478 52.56 34.43 -22.53
N THR A 479 51.60 34.51 -23.45
CA THR A 479 51.05 35.76 -23.99
C THR A 479 49.53 35.62 -24.12
N ASP A 480 48.83 36.72 -23.88
CA ASP A 480 47.38 36.94 -23.97
C ASP A 480 47.22 38.31 -24.64
N THR A 481 47.21 38.31 -25.98
CA THR A 481 47.41 39.54 -26.77
C THR A 481 46.21 40.50 -26.72
N ASP A 482 44.96 40.02 -26.64
CA ASP A 482 43.75 40.84 -26.48
C ASP A 482 43.32 41.08 -25.01
N SER A 483 43.73 40.20 -24.07
CA SER A 483 43.33 40.16 -22.66
C SER A 483 41.93 39.56 -22.34
N ASP A 484 41.46 38.60 -23.13
CA ASP A 484 40.33 37.69 -22.86
C ASP A 484 40.59 36.76 -21.66
N GLY A 485 41.82 36.25 -21.56
CA GLY A 485 42.20 35.17 -20.64
C GLY A 485 42.35 33.80 -21.30
N THR A 486 42.43 33.77 -22.63
CA THR A 486 42.91 32.65 -23.46
C THR A 486 44.32 33.02 -23.98
N GLY A 487 45.19 32.03 -24.22
CA GLY A 487 46.59 32.30 -24.60
C GLY A 487 46.87 32.10 -26.09
N ASP A 488 47.83 32.84 -26.63
CA ASP A 488 48.16 32.94 -28.07
C ASP A 488 48.57 31.60 -28.75
N ASN A 489 48.71 30.47 -28.04
CA ASN A 489 48.91 29.12 -28.65
C ASN A 489 47.66 28.23 -28.58
N ALA A 490 46.57 28.72 -27.97
CA ALA A 490 45.30 28.04 -27.74
C ALA A 490 44.06 28.82 -28.21
N ASP A 491 44.18 30.11 -28.51
CA ASP A 491 43.16 30.87 -29.25
C ASP A 491 43.22 30.56 -30.77
N ASP A 492 42.24 31.09 -31.51
CA ASP A 492 42.20 31.16 -32.97
C ASP A 492 41.97 32.64 -33.47
N ASP A 493 42.02 33.68 -32.60
CA ASP A 493 41.73 35.12 -32.84
C ASP A 493 42.62 36.03 -31.93
N ASP A 494 43.96 35.94 -32.06
CA ASP A 494 45.00 36.46 -31.12
C ASP A 494 44.78 37.91 -30.61
N ASP A 495 44.28 38.83 -31.44
CA ASP A 495 44.12 40.26 -31.09
C ASP A 495 42.66 40.73 -30.90
N GLY A 496 41.70 39.81 -30.95
CA GLY A 496 40.30 40.02 -30.59
C GLY A 496 39.53 40.94 -31.56
N ASP A 497 40.04 41.11 -32.78
CA ASP A 497 39.43 41.85 -33.88
C ASP A 497 38.15 41.17 -34.42
N GLY A 498 38.12 39.82 -34.40
CA GLY A 498 37.01 39.00 -34.89
C GLY A 498 37.28 38.28 -36.21
N ILE A 499 38.51 38.30 -36.70
CA ILE A 499 39.01 37.54 -37.86
C ILE A 499 40.00 36.48 -37.34
N LEU A 500 39.86 35.24 -37.81
CA LEU A 500 40.69 34.15 -37.31
C LEU A 500 42.16 34.29 -37.72
N ASP A 501 43.09 33.81 -36.90
CA ASP A 501 44.55 33.82 -37.11
C ASP A 501 45.04 33.17 -38.41
N THR A 502 44.24 32.28 -38.99
CA THR A 502 44.51 31.65 -40.29
C THR A 502 44.15 32.55 -41.47
N ASP A 503 43.28 33.53 -41.23
CA ASP A 503 42.52 34.31 -42.21
C ASP A 503 42.88 35.81 -42.13
N ASP A 504 43.33 36.33 -40.98
CA ASP A 504 43.78 37.72 -40.79
C ASP A 504 45.15 37.98 -41.46
N ALA A 505 45.22 39.10 -42.20
CA ALA A 505 46.41 39.62 -42.85
C ALA A 505 47.37 40.37 -41.90
N SER A 506 46.88 40.82 -40.74
CA SER A 506 47.67 41.49 -39.70
C SER A 506 48.50 40.50 -38.86
N HIS A 507 47.93 39.34 -38.58
CA HIS A 507 48.42 38.32 -37.65
C HIS A 507 49.80 37.77 -38.06
N PRO A 508 50.77 37.61 -37.14
CA PRO A 508 52.14 37.21 -37.46
C PRO A 508 52.33 35.91 -38.25
N SER A 509 51.36 34.98 -38.27
CA SER A 509 51.46 33.76 -39.09
C SER A 509 51.37 34.05 -40.60
N ASN A 510 50.60 35.07 -40.99
CA ASN A 510 50.27 35.41 -42.38
C ASN A 510 51.21 36.45 -43.01
N VAL A 511 52.34 36.77 -42.37
CA VAL A 511 53.34 37.72 -42.88
C VAL A 511 53.81 37.36 -44.29
N GLY A 512 53.33 38.12 -45.28
CA GLY A 512 53.65 37.94 -46.70
C GLY A 512 52.61 37.17 -47.52
N LYS A 513 51.40 36.97 -46.98
CA LYS A 513 50.18 36.88 -47.79
C LYS A 513 49.92 38.20 -48.52
N GLU A 514 49.00 38.18 -49.48
CA GLU A 514 48.42 39.38 -50.08
C GLU A 514 47.05 39.62 -49.43
N ASP A 515 46.69 40.91 -49.35
CA ASP A 515 45.46 41.53 -48.83
C ASP A 515 45.24 42.68 -49.81
N THR A 516 44.34 42.46 -50.78
CA THR A 516 44.28 43.26 -52.02
C THR A 516 43.35 44.47 -51.92
N ASP A 517 42.23 44.39 -51.19
CA ASP A 517 41.32 45.53 -50.95
C ASP A 517 41.65 46.33 -49.66
N GLY A 518 42.20 45.68 -48.62
CA GLY A 518 42.53 46.27 -47.33
C GLY A 518 41.51 46.08 -46.20
N ASP A 519 40.59 45.10 -46.26
CA ASP A 519 39.63 44.79 -45.19
C ASP A 519 40.18 43.95 -44.02
N GLN A 520 41.44 43.48 -44.15
CA GLN A 520 42.22 42.62 -43.24
C GLN A 520 42.06 41.10 -43.45
N ILE A 521 41.20 40.62 -44.35
CA ILE A 521 41.18 39.19 -44.73
C ILE A 521 42.24 38.94 -45.83
N ILE A 522 42.89 37.77 -45.81
CA ILE A 522 43.86 37.38 -46.86
C ILE A 522 43.20 36.83 -48.13
N ASP A 523 43.80 37.15 -49.27
CA ASP A 523 43.43 36.68 -50.63
C ASP A 523 43.45 35.13 -50.83
N ASP A 524 43.94 34.37 -49.84
CA ASP A 524 43.90 32.89 -49.86
C ASP A 524 42.53 32.34 -49.38
N VAL A 525 41.71 33.16 -48.70
CA VAL A 525 40.43 32.76 -48.07
C VAL A 525 39.29 33.77 -48.23
N ASP A 526 39.58 35.02 -48.61
CA ASP A 526 38.55 35.95 -49.06
C ASP A 526 37.82 35.43 -50.32
N THR A 527 36.74 36.11 -50.70
CA THR A 527 35.86 35.77 -51.80
C THR A 527 35.48 36.96 -52.67
N ASP A 528 36.06 38.14 -52.45
CA ASP A 528 35.82 39.39 -53.20
C ASP A 528 37.14 40.19 -53.19
N ASP A 529 38.26 39.53 -53.57
CA ASP A 529 39.69 39.92 -53.35
C ASP A 529 40.03 41.44 -53.46
N ASP A 530 39.31 42.20 -54.31
CA ASP A 530 39.54 43.64 -54.53
C ASP A 530 38.37 44.56 -54.12
N GLY A 531 37.28 44.02 -53.59
CA GLY A 531 36.16 44.79 -53.04
C GLY A 531 35.25 45.49 -54.06
N ASP A 532 35.27 45.13 -55.34
CA ASP A 532 34.28 45.56 -56.36
C ASP A 532 32.83 45.19 -55.94
N GLY A 533 32.64 44.01 -55.35
CA GLY A 533 31.34 43.42 -55.07
C GLY A 533 30.97 42.24 -55.98
N VAL A 534 31.92 41.68 -56.73
CA VAL A 534 31.76 40.55 -57.65
C VAL A 534 32.77 39.47 -57.27
N VAL A 535 32.26 38.44 -56.60
CA VAL A 535 33.08 37.36 -56.04
C VAL A 535 33.97 36.65 -57.08
N ASP A 536 35.26 36.46 -56.80
CA ASP A 536 36.31 35.91 -57.69
C ASP A 536 35.93 34.63 -58.43
N SER A 537 35.07 33.80 -57.85
CA SER A 537 34.51 32.61 -58.52
C SER A 537 33.67 32.88 -59.78
N VAL A 538 33.27 34.12 -60.03
CA VAL A 538 32.60 34.62 -61.25
C VAL A 538 33.24 35.87 -61.84
N ASP A 539 34.21 36.47 -61.16
CA ASP A 539 35.00 37.58 -61.67
C ASP A 539 36.03 37.13 -62.72
N THR A 540 36.51 38.06 -63.54
CA THR A 540 37.52 37.81 -64.59
C THR A 540 38.87 38.48 -64.31
N PHE A 541 38.89 39.56 -63.50
CA PHE A 541 40.10 40.22 -63.03
C PHE A 541 40.02 40.50 -61.51
N PRO A 542 39.97 39.47 -60.64
CA PRO A 542 39.65 39.65 -59.21
C PRO A 542 40.71 40.38 -58.37
N LYS A 543 41.61 41.17 -58.96
CA LYS A 543 42.63 41.98 -58.29
C LYS A 543 42.69 43.40 -58.87
N ASP A 544 41.61 43.87 -59.50
CA ASP A 544 41.43 45.22 -60.00
C ASP A 544 39.95 45.65 -59.86
N GLN A 545 39.65 46.34 -58.75
CA GLN A 545 38.38 46.95 -58.31
C GLN A 545 37.64 47.84 -59.36
N ASN A 546 38.14 47.91 -60.59
CA ASN A 546 37.57 48.64 -61.71
C ASN A 546 37.07 47.72 -62.85
N GLU A 547 37.39 46.42 -62.86
CA GLU A 547 37.17 45.50 -63.98
C GLU A 547 36.67 44.11 -63.54
N SER A 548 35.36 43.86 -63.58
CA SER A 548 34.77 42.57 -63.16
C SER A 548 34.33 41.65 -64.32
N MET A 549 34.50 42.07 -65.58
CA MET A 549 34.05 41.34 -66.77
C MET A 549 34.99 41.50 -67.98
N ASP A 550 35.18 40.41 -68.73
CA ASP A 550 35.75 40.37 -70.09
C ASP A 550 34.66 39.76 -71.00
N SER A 551 34.03 40.58 -71.84
CA SER A 551 32.86 40.16 -72.63
C SER A 551 33.19 39.36 -73.90
N ASP A 552 34.46 39.25 -74.32
CA ASP A 552 34.85 38.53 -75.55
C ASP A 552 36.11 37.64 -75.51
N ASP A 553 36.70 37.43 -74.32
CA ASP A 553 37.88 36.61 -74.01
C ASP A 553 39.23 37.21 -74.54
N ASP A 554 39.38 38.54 -74.61
CA ASP A 554 40.62 39.25 -75.05
C ASP A 554 41.71 39.33 -73.96
N GLY A 555 41.32 39.66 -72.73
CA GLY A 555 42.22 39.98 -71.60
C GLY A 555 42.31 41.46 -71.22
N VAL A 556 41.41 42.31 -71.70
CA VAL A 556 41.13 43.67 -71.20
C VAL A 556 39.69 43.71 -70.67
N GLY A 557 39.45 44.41 -69.55
CA GLY A 557 38.12 44.47 -68.93
C GLY A 557 37.16 45.46 -69.60
N ASP A 558 35.85 45.16 -69.49
CA ASP A 558 34.73 45.88 -70.12
C ASP A 558 34.67 47.40 -69.80
N ASN A 559 35.30 47.90 -68.73
CA ASN A 559 35.35 49.34 -68.41
C ASN A 559 36.60 50.05 -68.97
N ALA A 560 37.68 49.31 -69.25
CA ALA A 560 38.91 49.79 -69.89
C ALA A 560 38.89 49.64 -71.41
N ASP A 561 38.14 48.67 -71.93
CA ASP A 561 38.01 48.39 -73.35
C ASP A 561 37.09 49.41 -74.07
N ALA A 562 37.53 49.85 -75.25
CA ALA A 562 36.74 50.67 -76.17
C ALA A 562 35.77 49.83 -77.04
N PHE A 563 35.98 48.51 -77.17
CA PHE A 563 35.27 47.64 -78.11
C PHE A 563 34.93 46.26 -77.51
N ASP A 564 34.25 46.25 -76.35
CA ASP A 564 33.71 45.15 -75.50
C ASP A 564 33.03 43.91 -76.15
N ASN A 565 33.12 43.72 -77.47
CA ASN A 565 32.52 42.67 -78.29
C ASN A 565 33.34 42.32 -79.57
N ASP A 566 34.57 42.83 -79.76
CA ASP A 566 35.50 42.43 -80.83
C ASP A 566 36.95 42.21 -80.31
N PRO A 567 37.38 40.95 -80.04
CA PRO A 567 38.66 40.60 -79.38
C PRO A 567 39.87 40.69 -80.34
N THR A 568 39.90 41.78 -81.11
CA THR A 568 40.98 42.20 -81.99
C THR A 568 41.27 43.70 -81.91
N GLU A 569 40.45 44.48 -81.21
CA GLU A 569 40.58 45.93 -81.00
C GLU A 569 40.30 46.26 -79.53
N THR A 570 41.21 46.93 -78.82
CA THR A 570 40.97 47.33 -77.40
C THR A 570 41.21 48.81 -77.10
N VAL A 571 41.64 49.58 -78.11
CA VAL A 571 41.98 50.99 -77.97
C VAL A 571 41.41 51.75 -79.16
N ASP A 572 40.72 52.85 -78.86
CA ASP A 572 40.34 53.92 -79.79
C ASP A 572 41.15 55.17 -79.37
N SER A 573 42.36 55.31 -79.90
CA SER A 573 43.32 56.32 -79.44
C SER A 573 42.89 57.77 -79.70
N ASP A 574 41.92 58.01 -80.60
CA ASP A 574 41.47 59.35 -80.96
C ASP A 574 39.95 59.63 -80.85
N GLY A 575 39.12 58.58 -80.79
CA GLY A 575 37.66 58.65 -80.59
C GLY A 575 36.82 58.63 -81.87
N ASP A 576 37.34 58.10 -82.99
CA ASP A 576 36.62 57.90 -84.27
C ASP A 576 35.55 56.80 -84.19
N GLY A 577 35.81 55.74 -83.43
CA GLY A 577 35.02 54.50 -83.42
C GLY A 577 35.54 53.39 -84.35
N VAL A 578 36.83 53.45 -84.73
CA VAL A 578 37.59 52.36 -85.35
C VAL A 578 38.81 52.08 -84.46
N GLY A 579 39.09 50.82 -84.16
CA GLY A 579 40.17 50.45 -83.25
C GLY A 579 41.57 50.54 -83.87
N ASP A 580 42.57 50.79 -83.02
CA ASP A 580 43.97 51.03 -83.35
C ASP A 580 44.65 49.95 -84.23
N ASN A 581 44.17 48.70 -84.27
CA ASN A 581 44.72 47.64 -85.14
C ASN A 581 44.08 47.60 -86.54
N SER A 582 42.85 48.09 -86.68
CA SER A 582 42.12 48.25 -87.94
C SER A 582 42.35 49.61 -88.59
N ASP A 583 42.67 50.63 -87.79
CA ASP A 583 42.95 51.98 -88.24
C ASP A 583 44.37 52.12 -88.83
N LEU A 584 44.51 52.91 -89.90
CA LEU A 584 45.79 53.23 -90.54
C LEU A 584 46.42 54.54 -90.02
N TYR A 585 45.67 55.32 -89.25
CA TYR A 585 46.01 56.63 -88.68
C TYR A 585 45.42 56.84 -87.26
N PRO A 586 45.71 56.01 -86.22
CA PRO A 586 45.08 56.07 -84.88
C PRO A 586 45.35 57.34 -84.02
N ASP A 587 45.78 58.45 -84.62
CA ASP A 587 46.06 59.76 -83.99
C ASP A 587 45.24 60.91 -84.67
N ASP A 588 44.36 60.62 -85.65
CA ASP A 588 43.58 61.61 -86.43
C ASP A 588 42.09 61.17 -86.55
N PRO A 589 41.18 61.69 -85.68
CA PRO A 589 39.78 61.27 -85.55
C PRO A 589 38.89 61.84 -86.68
N THR A 590 39.41 61.83 -87.90
CA THR A 590 38.77 62.30 -89.13
C THR A 590 39.08 61.43 -90.35
N GLU A 591 39.96 60.42 -90.25
CA GLU A 591 40.28 59.51 -91.36
C GLU A 591 40.99 58.21 -90.91
N SER A 592 40.29 57.08 -91.06
CA SER A 592 40.79 55.76 -90.68
C SER A 592 41.47 54.96 -91.81
N ALA A 593 41.64 55.52 -93.02
CA ALA A 593 42.07 54.75 -94.19
C ALA A 593 42.99 55.44 -95.21
N ASP A 594 43.78 54.59 -95.90
CA ASP A 594 44.46 54.85 -97.19
C ASP A 594 43.89 53.84 -98.21
N THR A 595 43.08 54.32 -99.16
CA THR A 595 42.30 53.45 -100.07
C THR A 595 43.13 52.81 -101.18
N ASP A 596 44.31 53.37 -101.53
CA ASP A 596 45.13 52.86 -102.63
C ASP A 596 46.60 52.52 -102.29
N GLY A 597 47.05 52.86 -101.08
CA GLY A 597 48.29 52.39 -100.46
C GLY A 597 49.53 53.22 -100.81
N ASP A 598 49.33 54.51 -101.09
CA ASP A 598 50.35 55.49 -101.48
C ASP A 598 51.10 56.10 -100.26
N GLY A 599 50.44 56.15 -99.10
CA GLY A 599 50.96 56.74 -97.86
C GLY A 599 50.41 58.14 -97.55
N VAL A 600 49.29 58.55 -98.15
CA VAL A 600 48.55 59.76 -97.78
C VAL A 600 47.08 59.40 -97.54
N ALA A 601 46.57 59.80 -96.36
CA ALA A 601 45.23 59.49 -95.90
C ALA A 601 44.14 60.09 -96.82
N ASN A 602 42.97 59.44 -96.95
CA ASN A 602 41.98 59.87 -97.95
C ASN A 602 41.47 61.32 -97.76
N ASN A 603 41.48 61.84 -96.53
CA ASN A 603 41.10 63.22 -96.20
C ASN A 603 42.10 64.28 -96.70
N ALA A 604 43.36 63.88 -96.90
CA ALA A 604 44.51 64.75 -97.19
C ALA A 604 45.01 64.60 -98.63
N ASP A 605 44.71 63.49 -99.28
CA ASP A 605 44.98 63.28 -100.69
C ASP A 605 43.92 63.95 -101.60
N ALA A 606 44.39 64.53 -102.71
CA ALA A 606 43.57 65.06 -103.78
C ALA A 606 43.00 63.98 -104.73
N PHE A 607 43.57 62.77 -104.76
CA PHE A 607 43.18 61.69 -105.67
C PHE A 607 43.11 60.28 -105.03
N PRO A 608 42.31 60.01 -103.97
CA PRO A 608 42.43 58.82 -103.09
C PRO A 608 42.08 57.44 -103.69
N ASN A 609 42.23 57.27 -105.00
CA ASN A 609 42.03 56.04 -105.78
C ASN A 609 43.09 55.93 -106.93
N ASP A 610 44.15 56.75 -106.94
CA ASP A 610 45.29 56.72 -107.89
C ASP A 610 46.62 56.97 -107.16
N ALA A 611 47.18 55.89 -106.59
CA ALA A 611 48.48 55.76 -105.91
C ALA A 611 49.75 56.17 -106.71
N SER A 612 49.60 57.03 -107.72
CA SER A 612 50.68 57.67 -108.45
C SER A 612 50.69 59.20 -108.30
N GLU A 613 49.72 59.78 -107.58
CA GLU A 613 49.56 61.21 -107.42
C GLU A 613 48.86 61.65 -106.12
N THR A 614 49.56 62.36 -105.25
CA THR A 614 49.00 62.85 -103.96
C THR A 614 48.48 64.28 -103.99
N LYS A 615 48.75 65.04 -105.07
CA LYS A 615 48.75 66.52 -105.02
C LYS A 615 48.28 67.19 -106.30
N ASP A 616 47.48 68.24 -106.09
CA ASP A 616 47.10 69.25 -107.07
C ASP A 616 47.48 70.63 -106.52
N SER A 617 48.74 71.06 -106.72
CA SER A 617 49.27 72.28 -106.08
C SER A 617 48.68 73.60 -106.61
N ASP A 618 47.91 73.59 -107.70
CA ASP A 618 47.23 74.79 -108.22
C ASP A 618 45.70 74.69 -108.31
N GLY A 619 45.12 73.54 -107.96
CA GLY A 619 43.67 73.32 -107.84
C GLY A 619 42.95 73.15 -109.17
N ASN A 620 43.60 72.59 -110.20
CA ASN A 620 43.03 72.45 -111.54
C ASN A 620 42.38 71.08 -111.84
N GLY A 621 42.55 70.08 -110.96
CA GLY A 621 42.07 68.71 -111.13
C GLY A 621 42.99 67.82 -111.97
N VAL A 622 44.27 68.16 -112.07
CA VAL A 622 45.33 67.35 -112.70
C VAL A 622 46.53 67.34 -111.77
N GLY A 623 47.09 66.14 -111.59
CA GLY A 623 48.19 65.87 -110.69
C GLY A 623 49.50 66.64 -110.95
N ASP A 624 50.23 66.94 -109.87
CA ASP A 624 51.54 67.57 -109.90
C ASP A 624 52.59 66.74 -110.67
N ASN A 625 52.57 65.41 -110.59
CA ASN A 625 53.45 64.53 -111.37
C ASN A 625 53.09 64.55 -112.87
N GLU A 626 51.81 64.53 -113.26
CA GLU A 626 51.41 64.70 -114.67
C GLU A 626 51.78 66.10 -115.18
N GLN A 627 51.54 67.14 -114.36
CA GLN A 627 51.87 68.53 -114.66
C GLN A 627 53.39 68.71 -114.86
N GLN A 628 54.22 68.23 -113.94
CA GLN A 628 55.69 68.27 -114.05
C GLN A 628 56.20 67.44 -115.23
N ALA A 629 55.60 66.28 -115.53
CA ALA A 629 55.95 65.50 -116.72
C ALA A 629 55.63 66.27 -118.03
N SER A 630 54.58 67.09 -118.04
CA SER A 630 54.25 68.00 -119.14
C SER A 630 55.25 69.17 -119.26
N GLU A 631 55.66 69.76 -118.13
CA GLU A 631 56.66 70.84 -118.05
C GLU A 631 58.05 70.37 -118.51
N ASP A 632 58.48 69.19 -118.08
CA ASP A 632 59.77 68.59 -118.47
C ASP A 632 59.81 68.26 -119.97
N LYS A 633 58.68 67.87 -120.55
CA LYS A 633 58.49 67.68 -122.00
C LYS A 633 58.62 69.03 -122.73
N ALA A 634 58.06 70.11 -122.19
CA ALA A 634 58.23 71.46 -122.74
C ALA A 634 59.66 72.02 -122.57
N THR A 635 60.32 71.77 -121.44
CA THR A 635 61.67 72.27 -121.12
C THR A 635 62.74 71.52 -121.90
N ARG A 636 62.62 70.20 -122.07
CA ARG A 636 63.42 69.39 -123.00
C ARG A 636 63.34 69.92 -124.44
N ASN A 637 62.15 70.34 -124.89
CA ASN A 637 61.98 71.00 -126.19
C ASN A 637 62.67 72.39 -126.25
N LYS A 638 62.62 73.19 -125.18
CA LYS A 638 63.39 74.46 -125.07
C LYS A 638 64.90 74.22 -125.13
N ILE A 639 65.43 73.19 -124.44
CA ILE A 639 66.86 72.86 -124.41
C ILE A 639 67.36 72.44 -125.80
N ILE A 640 66.60 71.65 -126.55
CA ILE A 640 66.92 71.29 -127.95
C ILE A 640 67.09 72.55 -128.82
N ILE A 641 66.22 73.55 -128.66
CA ILE A 641 66.32 74.84 -129.37
C ILE A 641 67.58 75.61 -128.96
N ILE A 642 67.92 75.64 -127.67
CA ILE A 642 69.09 76.36 -127.15
C ILE A 642 70.41 75.72 -127.62
N VAL A 643 70.52 74.39 -127.63
CA VAL A 643 71.73 73.68 -128.11
C VAL A 643 71.99 73.98 -129.59
N VAL A 644 70.93 74.07 -130.42
CA VAL A 644 71.03 74.48 -131.83
C VAL A 644 71.57 75.91 -131.98
N LEU A 645 71.25 76.83 -131.06
CA LEU A 645 71.73 78.21 -131.09
C LEU A 645 73.19 78.37 -130.60
N ILE A 646 73.63 77.55 -129.63
CA ILE A 646 75.01 77.60 -129.10
C ILE A 646 76.02 77.07 -130.13
N LEU A 647 75.64 76.05 -130.93
CA LEU A 647 76.49 75.53 -132.01
C LEU A 647 76.77 76.55 -133.13
N ILE A 648 76.02 77.65 -133.21
CA ILE A 648 76.17 78.71 -134.23
C ILE A 648 77.18 79.80 -133.79
N SER A 649 77.47 79.92 -132.49
CA SER A 649 78.20 81.07 -131.91
C SER A 649 79.62 80.78 -131.39
N GLY A 650 80.08 79.52 -131.42
CA GLY A 650 81.36 79.08 -130.85
C GLY A 650 82.63 79.37 -131.66
N ALA A 651 82.91 80.62 -132.05
CA ALA A 651 84.17 80.98 -132.73
C ALA A 651 84.73 82.36 -132.32
N VAL A 652 86.01 82.40 -131.90
CA VAL A 652 86.74 83.56 -131.29
C VAL A 652 86.14 83.92 -129.90
N GLY A 653 86.80 83.82 -128.74
CA GLY A 653 88.16 84.25 -128.33
C GLY A 653 88.02 85.41 -127.30
N THR A 654 88.79 85.59 -126.21
CA THR A 654 90.05 85.00 -125.71
C THR A 654 90.37 85.42 -124.24
N VAL A 655 91.03 84.54 -123.44
CA VAL A 655 92.14 84.86 -122.47
C VAL A 655 91.89 85.47 -121.05
N LEU A 656 92.66 84.98 -120.04
CA LEU A 656 92.86 85.40 -118.59
C LEU A 656 91.65 85.18 -117.62
N PHE A 657 91.78 84.89 -116.30
CA PHE A 657 92.80 85.16 -115.26
C PHE A 657 92.90 84.06 -114.13
N MET A 658 93.50 84.37 -112.95
CA MET A 658 93.87 83.50 -111.79
C MET A 658 92.83 83.47 -110.63
N ARG A 659 92.57 82.37 -109.87
CA ARG A 659 93.23 81.75 -108.66
C ARG A 659 92.98 82.43 -107.26
N LYS A 660 92.69 81.59 -106.23
CA LYS A 660 92.41 81.85 -104.77
C LYS A 660 90.99 82.36 -104.47
N GLY A 661 90.39 82.16 -103.27
CA GLY A 661 90.66 81.38 -102.03
C GLY A 661 89.31 81.17 -101.28
N ARG A 662 89.03 80.30 -100.29
CA ARG A 662 89.72 79.66 -99.13
C ARG A 662 89.51 80.39 -97.77
N GLU A 663 88.75 79.74 -96.85
CA GLU A 663 88.56 80.02 -95.39
C GLU A 663 87.76 81.33 -95.06
N SER A 664 87.15 81.58 -93.88
CA SER A 664 87.16 80.96 -92.53
C SER A 664 85.80 81.23 -91.76
N ILE A 665 85.23 80.33 -90.92
CA ILE A 665 85.35 80.13 -89.43
C ILE A 665 84.38 80.94 -88.51
N ALA A 666 83.68 80.24 -87.57
CA ALA A 666 83.16 80.68 -86.23
C ALA A 666 81.89 81.60 -86.14
N LYS A 667 81.07 81.65 -85.04
CA LYS A 667 80.96 80.89 -83.76
C LYS A 667 79.67 81.20 -82.94
N ASP A 668 79.42 80.35 -81.91
CA ASP A 668 78.86 80.60 -80.56
C ASP A 668 77.38 81.00 -80.29
N PHE A 669 76.71 80.20 -79.43
CA PHE A 669 76.19 80.52 -78.06
C PHE A 669 75.86 79.15 -77.38
N SER A 670 76.44 78.72 -76.24
CA SER A 670 76.26 79.10 -74.82
C SER A 670 74.95 78.61 -74.15
N ALA A 671 74.89 78.12 -72.89
CA ALA A 671 75.91 77.54 -71.97
C ALA A 671 75.29 77.06 -70.62
N SER A 672 75.66 75.84 -70.13
CA SER A 672 75.79 75.46 -68.69
C SER A 672 74.52 75.49 -67.77
N LYS A 673 74.45 74.93 -66.53
CA LYS A 673 75.36 74.13 -65.67
C LYS A 673 74.58 73.41 -64.55
N ASP A 674 75.18 72.41 -63.89
CA ASP A 674 74.71 71.71 -62.67
C ASP A 674 75.03 72.44 -61.34
N ILE A 675 74.35 72.05 -60.24
CA ILE A 675 74.77 72.09 -58.80
C ILE A 675 73.74 71.35 -57.92
N ALA A 676 74.11 70.94 -56.69
CA ALA A 676 73.29 70.13 -55.77
C ALA A 676 73.35 70.60 -54.28
N SER A 677 72.57 69.89 -53.42
CA SER A 677 72.68 69.64 -51.96
C SER A 677 72.30 70.69 -50.87
N GLU A 678 71.40 70.24 -49.96
CA GLU A 678 71.48 70.25 -48.47
C GLU A 678 70.83 71.34 -47.54
N LEU A 679 70.39 70.84 -46.36
CA LEU A 679 70.22 71.46 -45.01
C LEU A 679 68.93 72.19 -44.51
N ASN A 680 68.08 71.43 -43.78
CA ASN A 680 67.61 71.60 -42.38
C ASN A 680 66.92 72.88 -41.79
N SER A 681 65.63 72.72 -41.41
CA SER A 681 65.09 72.74 -40.01
C SER A 681 64.55 74.01 -39.26
N ILE A 682 63.49 73.78 -38.43
CA ILE A 682 62.96 74.49 -37.21
C ILE A 682 61.98 75.70 -37.32
N GLU A 683 60.67 75.44 -37.06
CA GLU A 683 59.65 76.10 -36.17
C GLU A 683 59.42 77.66 -36.12
N PRO A 684 58.48 78.29 -35.32
CA PRO A 684 57.54 77.77 -34.29
C PRO A 684 56.10 78.41 -34.12
N THR A 685 55.37 77.91 -33.11
CA THR A 685 54.26 78.53 -32.31
C THR A 685 52.88 78.83 -32.94
N ILE A 686 51.76 79.01 -32.20
CA ILE A 686 51.14 78.49 -30.93
C ILE A 686 49.75 79.23 -30.80
N SER A 687 48.68 78.87 -30.07
CA SER A 687 48.31 77.87 -29.03
C SER A 687 46.88 77.33 -29.33
N THR A 688 45.97 76.79 -28.50
CA THR A 688 45.62 76.82 -27.04
C THR A 688 44.61 75.65 -26.79
N GLN A 689 44.14 75.21 -25.61
CA GLN A 689 44.14 75.74 -24.23
C GLN A 689 44.24 74.60 -23.17
N GLN A 690 43.47 74.65 -22.06
CA GLN A 690 43.54 73.76 -20.88
C GLN A 690 42.26 73.96 -19.99
N PRO A 691 41.98 73.29 -18.83
CA PRO A 691 42.91 73.04 -17.69
C PRO A 691 42.76 71.78 -16.77
N LEU A 692 43.92 71.33 -16.24
CA LEU A 692 44.23 70.76 -14.89
C LEU A 692 43.50 69.54 -14.25
N MET A 693 44.29 68.80 -13.44
CA MET A 693 43.93 67.77 -12.44
C MET A 693 44.41 68.19 -11.03
N GLU A 694 43.91 67.55 -9.95
CA GLU A 694 44.58 67.45 -8.63
C GLU A 694 44.13 66.16 -7.88
N GLN A 695 44.75 65.80 -6.74
CA GLN A 695 44.89 64.39 -6.27
C GLN A 695 44.04 63.96 -5.04
N THR A 696 44.10 62.65 -4.74
CA THR A 696 43.36 61.81 -3.76
C THR A 696 43.61 62.11 -2.26
N PRO A 697 42.81 61.52 -1.34
CA PRO A 697 43.41 60.54 -0.41
C PRO A 697 42.53 59.32 -0.05
N VAL A 698 43.17 58.32 0.58
CA VAL A 698 42.65 56.99 0.98
C VAL A 698 41.95 56.99 2.35
N VAL A 699 40.99 56.08 2.56
CA VAL A 699 40.58 55.56 3.89
C VAL A 699 40.33 54.04 3.78
N GLN A 700 40.84 53.25 4.75
CA GLN A 700 40.68 51.79 4.83
C GLN A 700 39.33 51.36 5.45
N PRO A 701 38.85 50.14 5.18
CA PRO A 701 37.71 49.56 5.90
C PRO A 701 38.07 49.19 7.35
N VAL A 702 37.05 49.12 8.21
CA VAL A 702 37.12 48.52 9.55
C VAL A 702 35.90 47.61 9.70
N ALA A 703 36.12 46.35 10.05
CA ALA A 703 35.04 45.37 10.20
C ALA A 703 34.18 45.63 11.45
N GLN A 704 32.86 45.41 11.34
CA GLN A 704 32.14 44.61 12.35
C GLN A 704 30.70 44.22 11.96
N THR A 705 30.46 42.91 12.08
CA THR A 705 29.21 42.23 12.47
C THR A 705 28.01 42.18 11.50
N THR A 706 27.54 40.95 11.29
CA THR A 706 26.45 40.51 10.41
C THR A 706 25.04 40.69 11.01
N VAL A 707 24.05 40.85 10.12
CA VAL A 707 22.68 40.30 10.29
C VAL A 707 22.17 39.89 8.90
N GLN A 708 21.87 38.61 8.68
CA GLN A 708 21.30 38.12 7.41
C GLN A 708 19.80 38.45 7.31
N PRO A 709 19.28 38.81 6.12
CA PRO A 709 17.90 38.54 5.74
C PRO A 709 17.77 37.07 5.30
N VAL A 710 16.87 36.31 5.91
CA VAL A 710 16.66 34.88 5.59
C VAL A 710 16.17 34.72 4.15
N VAL A 711 16.98 34.08 3.31
CA VAL A 711 16.55 33.51 2.03
C VAL A 711 15.85 32.18 2.32
N GLN A 712 14.67 31.97 1.76
CA GLN A 712 14.00 30.66 1.87
C GLN A 712 14.57 29.70 0.82
N PRO A 713 14.74 28.41 1.13
CA PRO A 713 15.24 27.44 0.15
C PRO A 713 14.32 27.39 -1.06
N ILE A 714 14.92 27.51 -2.24
CA ILE A 714 14.24 27.23 -3.51
C ILE A 714 14.04 25.72 -3.54
N ALA A 715 12.79 25.26 -3.61
CA ALA A 715 12.50 23.83 -3.65
C ALA A 715 13.12 23.23 -4.92
N GLU A 716 13.97 22.21 -4.75
CA GLU A 716 14.66 21.57 -5.86
C GLU A 716 13.68 20.95 -6.87
N PRO A 717 14.01 20.96 -8.18
CA PRO A 717 13.14 20.39 -9.18
C PRO A 717 13.08 18.87 -9.02
N THR A 718 11.88 18.33 -9.00
CA THR A 718 11.62 16.89 -8.79
C THR A 718 11.60 16.13 -10.11
N VAL A 719 12.05 14.88 -10.10
CA VAL A 719 12.07 14.02 -11.29
C VAL A 719 10.63 13.67 -11.71
N LEU A 720 10.22 14.10 -12.90
CA LEU A 720 8.91 13.78 -13.48
C LEU A 720 8.92 12.46 -14.25
N GLN A 721 10.02 12.16 -14.94
CA GLN A 721 10.20 10.93 -15.71
C GLN A 721 11.67 10.56 -15.82
N GLN A 722 11.98 9.26 -15.78
CA GLN A 722 13.30 8.71 -16.08
C GLN A 722 13.17 7.58 -17.11
N TRP A 723 14.07 7.52 -18.09
CA TRP A 723 14.12 6.47 -19.11
C TRP A 723 15.55 6.25 -19.61
N THR A 724 15.78 5.15 -20.33
CA THR A 724 17.04 4.88 -21.05
C THR A 724 16.76 4.92 -22.55
N ASP A 725 17.65 5.51 -23.35
CA ASP A 725 17.51 5.60 -24.80
C ASP A 725 18.06 4.37 -25.55
N GLU A 726 17.97 4.37 -26.89
CA GLU A 726 18.45 3.27 -27.74
C GLU A 726 19.98 3.15 -27.79
N SER A 727 20.71 4.17 -27.31
CA SER A 727 22.17 4.19 -27.18
C SER A 727 22.66 3.72 -25.80
N GLY A 728 21.76 3.67 -24.80
CA GLY A 728 22.04 3.23 -23.44
C GLY A 728 22.18 4.35 -22.39
N TYR A 729 22.04 5.62 -22.79
CA TYR A 729 22.12 6.73 -21.83
C TYR A 729 20.81 6.84 -21.03
N THR A 730 20.94 7.09 -19.73
CA THR A 730 19.77 7.26 -18.85
C THR A 730 19.49 8.75 -18.64
N TRP A 731 18.27 9.15 -18.93
CA TRP A 731 17.78 10.52 -18.96
C TRP A 731 16.74 10.76 -17.87
N ARG A 732 16.70 11.98 -17.33
CA ARG A 732 15.63 12.50 -16.48
C ARG A 732 15.01 13.74 -17.12
N SER A 733 13.70 13.92 -16.92
CA SER A 733 13.03 15.20 -17.07
C SER A 733 12.57 15.71 -15.70
N MET A 734 12.76 17.01 -15.47
CA MET A 734 12.66 17.63 -14.15
C MET A 734 11.44 18.57 -14.08
N SER A 735 10.96 18.88 -12.87
CA SER A 735 9.72 19.64 -12.69
C SER A 735 9.79 21.13 -13.07
N ASP A 736 11.00 21.65 -13.31
CA ASP A 736 11.25 22.97 -13.89
C ASP A 736 11.26 22.97 -15.43
N GLY A 737 11.23 21.78 -16.06
CA GLY A 737 11.32 21.60 -17.51
C GLY A 737 12.73 21.29 -18.02
N SER A 738 13.75 21.25 -17.16
CA SER A 738 15.11 20.85 -17.55
C SER A 738 15.20 19.34 -17.86
N MET A 739 16.21 18.96 -18.64
CA MET A 739 16.59 17.58 -18.88
C MET A 739 18.01 17.35 -18.38
N THR A 740 18.25 16.21 -17.73
CA THR A 740 19.59 15.77 -17.36
C THR A 740 19.85 14.35 -17.85
N TRP A 741 21.12 13.99 -18.01
CA TRP A 741 21.54 12.64 -18.39
C TRP A 741 22.68 12.15 -17.50
N TRP A 742 22.73 10.83 -17.30
CA TRP A 742 23.72 10.18 -16.43
C TRP A 742 25.00 9.86 -17.21
N THR A 743 26.13 10.44 -16.79
CA THR A 743 27.45 10.21 -17.39
C THR A 743 28.02 8.83 -17.05
N GLY A 744 27.63 8.29 -15.90
CA GLY A 744 28.26 7.16 -15.22
C GLY A 744 28.53 7.46 -13.75
N THR A 745 28.86 8.72 -13.45
CA THR A 745 29.20 9.26 -12.11
C THR A 745 28.26 10.38 -11.66
N GLU A 746 27.70 11.17 -12.59
CA GLU A 746 26.95 12.40 -12.29
C GLU A 746 25.80 12.67 -13.27
N TRP A 747 24.94 13.65 -12.94
CA TRP A 747 23.81 14.10 -13.76
C TRP A 747 24.09 15.43 -14.47
N GLN A 748 24.56 15.35 -15.71
CA GLN A 748 24.84 16.54 -16.52
C GLN A 748 23.57 17.14 -17.14
N LYS A 749 23.48 18.47 -17.19
CA LYS A 749 22.38 19.22 -17.81
C LYS A 749 22.49 19.25 -19.34
N ARG A 750 21.36 19.50 -20.00
CA ARG A 750 21.24 19.70 -21.44
C ARG A 750 20.37 20.92 -21.75
#